data_AF-A0A662BW03-F1
#
_entry.id   AF-A0A662BW03-F1
#
_cell.length_a   1.000
_cell.length_b   1.000
_cell.length_c   1.000
_cell.angle_alpha   90.00
_cell.angle_beta   90.00
_cell.angle_gamma   90.00
#
_symmetry.space_group_name_H-M   'P 1'
#
loop_
_entity.id
_entity.type
_entity.pdbx_description
1 polymer ?
#
loop_
_entity_poly.entity_id
_entity_poly.type
_entity_poly.pdbx_seq_one_letter_code
_entity_poly.pdbx_strand_id
1 'polypeptide(L)'
;GIFTYADLANFFPNRYIDRTRFFKINQLQNSSEVQIVGKITSLKTVNQKRGSRLVATFIDETGRMELVWFRGMKWLKDHIKINTPYVIFGKTNWFNGMFSMPHPEMELLSDYKKNLRTAMQPIYPSTETLNNKGFTNRVMQKAMQTLFSEINGSFQETLSDELIDVLQLLNKNEAMFNIHFPKSQVLLTKAQHRLKFEELFYIQLQLIRKKLLKKTNIKGFVFEKVGQSFNDFYKNNLPFDLTNAQKKVTKEIRNDVITGAQMNRLLQGDVGSGKTIVAVLTILIALDNGFQATMIAPTEILATQHYNAVCELLQEMPITIKLLTGSVKTAKRRIIHEMLENGELDILIGTHAVFEDKVIFKNLGLAIIDEQHRFGVAQRAKMWMKNKLPPHILVMTATPIPRTLAMSVYGDLDISIIDELPPGRKSIKTVHRFDNNRLSVFKFLKEEIAKGRQVYIVYPLIEESKTLDYKDLMDGYESIVREFPLPEYKVSIVHGKMKPANKEFEMQRFVSGETNIMVATTVIEVGVNVPNASVMIIESAERFGLSQLHQLRGRVGRGADQSYCILMTGSKLSSDAKTRLQTMVETNDGFKIAEVDLKLRGPGDLMGTQQSGVLNLRIADIIKDTAILQKARSVAIEVLKNDPNLSKPENRNIYNTYIEITKNKNIWANIS
;
A
#
# COMPACT_ATOMS: atom_id res chain seq x y z
N GLY A 1 -0.61 -5.64 -23.22
CA GLY A 1 -0.07 -6.65 -24.17
C GLY A 1 1.09 -6.04 -24.94
N ILE A 2 1.79 -6.82 -25.75
CA ILE A 2 2.88 -6.35 -26.63
C ILE A 2 2.27 -6.17 -28.03
N PHE A 3 2.20 -4.93 -28.52
CA PHE A 3 1.60 -4.61 -29.83
C PHE A 3 2.58 -3.93 -30.79
N THR A 4 3.56 -3.21 -30.26
CA THR A 4 4.55 -2.47 -31.03
C THR A 4 5.97 -2.97 -30.75
N TYR A 5 6.92 -2.61 -31.63
CA TYR A 5 8.35 -2.83 -31.40
C TYR A 5 8.85 -2.13 -30.12
N ALA A 6 8.29 -0.96 -29.80
CA ALA A 6 8.59 -0.27 -28.55
C ALA A 6 8.09 -1.05 -27.32
N ASP A 7 6.91 -1.68 -27.40
CA ASP A 7 6.41 -2.53 -26.31
C ASP A 7 7.31 -3.74 -26.09
N LEU A 8 7.80 -4.34 -27.19
CA LEU A 8 8.72 -5.47 -27.13
C LEU A 8 10.04 -5.03 -26.49
N ALA A 9 10.66 -3.95 -26.98
CA ALA A 9 11.91 -3.42 -26.42
C ALA A 9 11.80 -3.03 -24.94
N ASN A 10 10.61 -2.64 -24.45
CA ASN A 10 10.37 -2.32 -23.05
C ASN A 10 9.87 -3.52 -22.22
N PHE A 11 9.89 -4.73 -22.77
CA PHE A 11 9.54 -5.95 -22.06
C PHE A 11 10.76 -6.54 -21.35
N PHE A 12 11.00 -6.09 -20.12
CA PHE A 12 12.24 -6.39 -19.41
C PHE A 12 12.31 -7.81 -18.83
N PRO A 13 13.52 -8.40 -18.71
CA PRO A 13 13.73 -9.66 -18.02
C PRO A 13 13.45 -9.55 -16.50
N ASN A 14 12.89 -10.61 -15.89
CA ASN A 14 12.67 -10.67 -14.44
C ASN A 14 13.82 -11.33 -13.67
N ARG A 15 14.65 -12.13 -14.35
CA ARG A 15 15.80 -12.84 -13.77
C ARG A 15 16.91 -12.94 -14.82
N TYR A 16 18.15 -13.04 -14.36
CA TYR A 16 19.32 -13.29 -15.19
C TYR A 16 20.00 -14.55 -14.70
N ILE A 17 20.34 -15.45 -15.62
CA ILE A 17 21.11 -16.66 -15.32
C ILE A 17 22.54 -16.40 -15.75
N ASP A 18 23.47 -16.47 -14.80
CA ASP A 18 24.88 -16.50 -15.12
C ASP A 18 25.25 -17.88 -15.69
N ARG A 19 25.61 -17.91 -16.97
CA ARG A 19 26.05 -19.11 -17.69
C ARG A 19 27.56 -19.10 -17.99
N THR A 20 28.30 -18.16 -17.40
CA THR A 20 29.77 -18.08 -17.56
C THR A 20 30.50 -19.17 -16.76
N ARG A 21 29.92 -19.59 -15.64
CA ARG A 21 30.60 -20.47 -14.69
C ARG A 21 30.25 -21.94 -14.94
N PHE A 22 31.29 -22.73 -15.21
CA PHE A 22 31.19 -24.18 -15.30
C PHE A 22 31.55 -24.82 -13.96
N PHE A 23 30.74 -25.77 -13.53
CA PHE A 23 30.95 -26.57 -12.33
C PHE A 23 31.35 -27.99 -12.71
N LYS A 24 32.19 -28.61 -11.89
CA LYS A 24 32.43 -30.06 -11.93
C LYS A 24 31.41 -30.78 -11.03
N ILE A 25 31.13 -32.05 -11.31
CA ILE A 25 30.11 -32.85 -10.58
C ILE A 25 30.43 -32.94 -9.08
N ASN A 26 31.71 -32.98 -8.71
CA ASN A 26 32.13 -33.00 -7.30
C ASN A 26 31.98 -31.64 -6.56
N GLN A 27 31.72 -30.54 -7.27
CA GLN A 27 31.54 -29.19 -6.71
C GLN A 27 30.06 -28.83 -6.55
N LEU A 28 29.15 -29.74 -6.91
CA LEU A 28 27.72 -29.47 -6.90
C LEU A 28 27.20 -29.38 -5.47
N GLN A 29 26.35 -28.38 -5.24
CA GLN A 29 25.57 -28.22 -4.01
C GLN A 29 24.10 -28.53 -4.28
N ASN A 30 23.34 -28.81 -3.23
CA ASN A 30 21.93 -29.14 -3.34
C ASN A 30 21.12 -27.91 -3.78
N SER A 31 20.26 -28.09 -4.79
CA SER A 31 19.22 -27.12 -5.21
C SER A 31 19.70 -25.87 -5.97
N SER A 32 20.88 -25.88 -6.58
CA SER A 32 21.35 -24.81 -7.47
C SER A 32 21.14 -25.13 -8.96
N GLU A 33 20.86 -24.10 -9.77
CA GLU A 33 20.96 -24.19 -11.23
C GLU A 33 22.45 -24.10 -11.61
N VAL A 34 22.97 -25.08 -12.35
CA VAL A 34 24.40 -25.20 -12.66
C VAL A 34 24.62 -25.58 -14.11
N GLN A 35 25.78 -25.20 -14.64
CA GLN A 35 26.23 -25.57 -15.96
C GLN A 35 27.43 -26.53 -15.87
N ILE A 36 27.36 -27.66 -16.57
CA ILE A 36 28.37 -28.73 -16.49
C ILE A 36 28.73 -29.17 -17.90
N VAL A 37 30.02 -29.47 -18.13
CA VAL A 37 30.51 -30.12 -19.36
C VAL A 37 30.83 -31.57 -19.05
N GLY A 38 30.34 -32.46 -19.89
CA GLY A 38 30.56 -33.90 -19.72
C GLY A 38 30.01 -34.68 -20.90
N LYS A 39 29.98 -36.00 -20.77
CA LYS A 39 29.51 -36.91 -21.81
C LYS A 39 28.43 -37.83 -21.29
N ILE A 40 27.48 -38.16 -22.16
CA ILE A 40 26.44 -39.13 -21.87
C ILE A 40 26.96 -40.49 -22.27
N THR A 41 27.01 -41.43 -21.33
CA THR A 41 27.59 -42.76 -21.55
C THR A 41 26.54 -43.84 -21.73
N SER A 42 25.35 -43.67 -21.13
CA SER A 42 24.27 -44.64 -21.28
C SER A 42 22.90 -43.98 -21.22
N LEU A 43 21.92 -44.61 -21.86
CA LEU A 43 20.50 -44.23 -21.87
C LEU A 43 19.67 -45.45 -21.48
N LYS A 44 18.78 -45.28 -20.49
CA LYS A 44 17.88 -46.33 -20.00
C LYS A 44 16.46 -45.77 -19.87
N THR A 45 15.47 -46.57 -20.27
CA THR A 45 14.06 -46.27 -20.01
C THR A 45 13.62 -47.03 -18.78
N VAL A 46 13.14 -46.32 -17.75
CA VAL A 46 12.66 -46.92 -16.50
C VAL A 46 11.14 -46.81 -16.45
N ASN A 47 10.45 -47.95 -16.38
CA ASN A 47 9.00 -48.02 -16.23
C ASN A 47 8.61 -47.81 -14.75
N GLN A 48 7.56 -47.04 -14.50
CA GLN A 48 7.03 -46.76 -13.16
C GLN A 48 5.55 -47.16 -13.05
N LYS A 49 5.00 -47.23 -11.83
CA LYS A 49 3.59 -47.61 -11.57
C LYS A 49 2.56 -46.76 -12.35
N ARG A 50 2.91 -45.50 -12.68
CA ARG A 50 2.19 -44.65 -13.64
C ARG A 50 3.21 -43.92 -14.53
N GLY A 51 3.33 -44.32 -15.79
CA GLY A 51 4.22 -43.71 -16.78
C GLY A 51 5.61 -44.36 -16.89
N SER A 52 6.44 -43.84 -17.78
CA SER A 52 7.85 -44.19 -17.92
C SER A 52 8.71 -42.93 -17.73
N ARG A 53 10.01 -43.08 -17.51
CA ARG A 53 10.98 -41.97 -17.54
C ARG A 53 12.24 -42.40 -18.27
N LEU A 54 12.84 -41.48 -19.02
CA LEU A 54 14.14 -41.69 -19.65
C LEU A 54 15.22 -41.20 -18.68
N VAL A 55 16.23 -42.03 -18.43
CA VAL A 55 17.37 -41.72 -17.56
C VAL A 55 18.65 -41.88 -18.36
N ALA A 56 19.46 -40.83 -18.43
CA ALA A 56 20.79 -40.89 -19.03
C ALA A 56 21.88 -40.76 -17.97
N THR A 57 22.93 -41.57 -18.08
CA THR A 57 24.12 -41.44 -17.23
C THR A 57 25.04 -40.40 -17.84
N PHE A 58 25.27 -39.32 -17.13
CA PHE A 58 26.16 -38.23 -17.50
C PHE A 58 27.41 -38.27 -16.63
N ILE A 59 28.57 -38.19 -17.26
CA ILE A 59 29.88 -38.32 -16.60
C ILE A 59 30.77 -37.15 -17.00
N ASP A 60 31.42 -36.56 -16.01
CA ASP A 60 32.54 -35.64 -16.19
C ASP A 60 33.84 -36.28 -15.68
N GLU A 61 34.93 -35.52 -15.61
CA GLU A 61 36.22 -36.02 -15.10
C GLU A 61 36.22 -36.38 -13.61
N THR A 62 35.21 -35.94 -12.84
CA THR A 62 35.19 -36.00 -11.37
C THR A 62 34.12 -36.91 -10.79
N GLY A 63 33.08 -37.23 -11.55
CA GLY A 63 31.98 -38.03 -11.05
C GLY A 63 30.94 -38.38 -12.09
N ARG A 64 29.82 -38.95 -11.60
CA ARG A 64 28.67 -39.35 -12.40
C ARG A 64 27.38 -38.78 -11.83
N MET A 65 26.44 -38.46 -12.70
CA MET A 65 25.10 -38.00 -12.34
C MET A 65 24.05 -38.54 -13.32
N GLU A 66 22.78 -38.43 -12.95
CA GLU A 66 21.66 -38.85 -13.79
C GLU A 66 20.94 -37.65 -14.41
N LEU A 67 20.64 -37.72 -15.70
CA LEU A 67 19.73 -36.79 -16.38
C LEU A 67 18.38 -37.49 -16.56
N VAL A 68 17.29 -36.84 -16.17
CA VAL A 68 15.97 -37.49 -16.10
C VAL A 68 14.93 -36.73 -16.91
N TRP A 69 14.20 -37.41 -17.79
CA TRP A 69 13.07 -36.83 -18.54
C TRP A 69 11.78 -37.62 -18.31
N PHE A 70 10.73 -36.90 -17.92
CA PHE A 70 9.38 -37.44 -17.72
C PHE A 70 8.46 -37.24 -18.94
N ARG A 71 8.87 -36.43 -19.91
CA ARG A 71 8.12 -36.08 -21.14
C ARG A 71 9.07 -36.06 -22.35
N GLY A 72 8.55 -36.31 -23.55
CA GLY A 72 9.34 -36.22 -24.80
C GLY A 72 10.34 -37.35 -25.04
N MET A 73 10.21 -38.48 -24.33
CA MET A 73 11.23 -39.55 -24.28
C MET A 73 11.57 -40.18 -25.64
N LYS A 74 10.59 -40.35 -26.55
CA LYS A 74 10.83 -40.94 -27.87
C LYS A 74 11.74 -40.04 -28.72
N TRP A 75 11.39 -38.77 -28.82
CA TRP A 75 12.17 -37.77 -29.57
C TRP A 75 13.58 -37.56 -28.99
N LEU A 76 13.70 -37.48 -27.67
CA LEU A 76 15.01 -37.35 -26.99
C LEU A 76 15.91 -38.56 -27.23
N LYS A 77 15.35 -39.77 -27.23
CA LYS A 77 16.13 -41.00 -27.44
C LYS A 77 16.81 -41.03 -28.81
N ASP A 78 16.14 -40.48 -29.84
CA ASP A 78 16.67 -40.46 -31.21
C ASP A 78 17.66 -39.30 -31.45
N HIS A 79 17.56 -38.21 -30.68
CA HIS A 79 18.40 -37.02 -30.83
C HIS A 79 19.66 -36.99 -29.94
N ILE A 80 19.72 -37.79 -28.87
CA ILE A 80 20.88 -37.82 -27.96
C ILE A 80 21.99 -38.70 -28.55
N LYS A 81 23.18 -38.12 -28.70
CA LYS A 81 24.39 -38.83 -29.13
C LYS A 81 25.15 -39.35 -27.90
N ILE A 82 25.47 -40.64 -27.89
CA ILE A 82 26.25 -41.25 -26.81
C ILE A 82 27.75 -40.94 -27.04
N ASN A 83 28.50 -40.79 -25.95
CA ASN A 83 29.94 -40.52 -25.92
C ASN A 83 30.40 -39.21 -26.58
N THR A 84 29.48 -38.30 -26.89
CA THR A 84 29.81 -36.96 -27.35
C THR A 84 29.77 -35.95 -26.19
N PRO A 85 30.66 -34.95 -26.16
CA PRO A 85 30.64 -33.91 -25.14
C PRO A 85 29.41 -32.99 -25.29
N TYR A 86 28.67 -32.83 -24.20
CA TYR A 86 27.53 -31.93 -24.06
C TYR A 86 27.80 -30.88 -22.98
N VAL A 87 27.24 -29.70 -23.19
CA VAL A 87 27.00 -28.72 -22.13
C VAL A 87 25.57 -28.91 -21.66
N ILE A 88 25.41 -29.18 -20.36
CA ILE A 88 24.11 -29.33 -19.73
C ILE A 88 23.88 -28.19 -18.74
N PHE A 89 22.63 -27.72 -18.66
CA PHE A 89 22.21 -26.70 -17.71
C PHE A 89 20.87 -27.07 -17.09
N GLY A 90 20.76 -26.93 -15.77
CA GLY A 90 19.51 -27.20 -15.06
C GLY A 90 19.68 -27.25 -13.55
N LYS A 91 18.57 -27.48 -12.85
CA LYS A 91 18.54 -27.59 -11.39
C LYS A 91 18.99 -28.98 -10.95
N THR A 92 19.90 -29.04 -9.98
CA THR A 92 20.36 -30.31 -9.40
C THR A 92 19.48 -30.73 -8.23
N ASN A 93 19.12 -32.02 -8.21
CA ASN A 93 18.49 -32.71 -7.11
C ASN A 93 19.44 -33.78 -6.58
N TRP A 94 19.58 -33.88 -5.27
CA TRP A 94 20.37 -34.95 -4.64
C TRP A 94 19.43 -36.01 -4.07
N PHE A 95 19.57 -37.24 -4.55
CA PHE A 95 18.75 -38.36 -4.12
C PHE A 95 19.56 -39.66 -4.16
N ASN A 96 19.44 -40.50 -3.11
CA ASN A 96 20.17 -41.77 -2.97
C ASN A 96 21.69 -41.67 -3.22
N GLY A 97 22.32 -40.59 -2.75
CA GLY A 97 23.77 -40.40 -2.86
C GLY A 97 24.27 -40.05 -4.26
N MET A 98 23.38 -39.66 -5.18
CA MET A 98 23.74 -39.24 -6.53
C MET A 98 23.02 -37.94 -6.90
N PHE A 99 23.70 -37.08 -7.66
CA PHE A 99 23.04 -35.94 -8.28
C PHE A 99 22.19 -36.40 -9.46
N SER A 100 21.03 -35.77 -9.59
CA SER A 100 20.14 -35.92 -10.73
C SER A 100 19.70 -34.54 -11.24
N MET A 101 19.51 -34.41 -12.55
CA MET A 101 19.04 -33.18 -13.18
C MET A 101 17.79 -33.51 -14.01
N PRO A 102 16.58 -33.12 -13.55
CA PRO A 102 15.36 -33.33 -14.31
C PRO A 102 15.25 -32.29 -15.44
N HIS A 103 14.92 -32.76 -16.65
CA HIS A 103 14.72 -31.93 -17.84
C HIS A 103 15.84 -30.89 -18.09
N PRO A 104 17.11 -31.30 -18.20
CA PRO A 104 18.20 -30.38 -18.49
C PRO A 104 18.06 -29.76 -19.88
N GLU A 105 18.46 -28.50 -20.00
CA GLU A 105 18.81 -27.93 -21.30
C GLU A 105 20.14 -28.53 -21.73
N MET A 106 20.22 -28.96 -23.00
CA MET A 106 21.38 -29.65 -23.53
C MET A 106 21.77 -29.11 -24.89
N GLU A 107 23.08 -29.01 -25.11
CA GLU A 107 23.66 -28.61 -26.38
C GLU A 107 25.01 -29.30 -26.57
N LEU A 108 25.37 -29.62 -27.81
CA LEU A 108 26.68 -30.17 -28.10
C LEU A 108 27.76 -29.14 -27.80
N LEU A 109 28.88 -29.56 -27.21
CA LEU A 109 30.00 -28.66 -26.90
C LEU A 109 30.54 -27.94 -28.15
N SER A 110 30.47 -28.60 -29.31
CA SER A 110 30.84 -28.00 -30.60
C SER A 110 29.95 -26.82 -30.99
N ASP A 111 28.65 -26.93 -30.73
CA ASP A 111 27.67 -25.88 -31.06
C ASP A 111 27.73 -24.76 -30.03
N TYR A 112 27.95 -25.13 -28.75
CA TYR A 112 28.19 -24.20 -27.66
C TYR A 112 29.37 -23.26 -27.97
N LYS A 113 30.48 -23.78 -28.52
CA LYS A 113 31.67 -22.97 -28.87
C LYS A 113 31.47 -22.07 -30.09
N LYS A 114 30.54 -22.39 -31.00
CA LYS A 114 30.25 -21.59 -32.21
C LYS A 114 29.34 -20.40 -31.95
N ASN A 115 28.51 -20.47 -30.91
CA ASN A 115 27.54 -19.44 -30.59
C ASN A 115 28.18 -18.32 -29.74
N LEU A 116 28.23 -17.09 -30.25
CA LEU A 116 28.54 -15.88 -29.47
C LEU A 116 27.45 -15.68 -28.41
N ARG A 117 27.68 -16.17 -27.19
CA ARG A 117 26.74 -16.01 -26.07
C ARG A 117 27.13 -14.85 -25.18
N THR A 118 26.10 -14.14 -24.73
CA THR A 118 26.19 -13.14 -23.67
C THR A 118 26.55 -13.84 -22.35
N ALA A 119 27.35 -13.18 -21.51
CA ALA A 119 27.79 -13.72 -20.22
C ALA A 119 26.60 -14.15 -19.33
N MET A 120 25.51 -13.40 -19.38
CA MET A 120 24.29 -13.67 -18.62
C MET A 120 23.10 -13.76 -19.54
N GLN A 121 22.29 -14.80 -19.34
CA GLN A 121 21.09 -15.03 -20.13
C GLN A 121 19.88 -14.40 -19.46
N PRO A 122 19.16 -13.48 -20.13
CA PRO A 122 17.93 -12.88 -19.60
C PRO A 122 16.78 -13.90 -19.59
N ILE A 123 16.00 -13.92 -18.52
CA ILE A 123 14.73 -14.63 -18.45
C ILE A 123 13.59 -13.63 -18.53
N TYR A 124 12.77 -13.75 -19.56
CA TYR A 124 11.56 -12.94 -19.70
C TYR A 124 10.36 -13.58 -18.98
N PRO A 125 9.43 -12.77 -18.44
CA PRO A 125 8.15 -13.26 -17.93
C PRO A 125 7.39 -14.03 -19.02
N SER A 126 6.84 -15.19 -18.68
CA SER A 126 6.02 -16.01 -19.59
C SER A 126 4.90 -16.70 -18.81
N THR A 127 3.77 -16.95 -19.46
CA THR A 127 2.65 -17.72 -18.90
C THR A 127 2.73 -19.18 -19.34
N GLU A 128 2.13 -20.08 -18.56
CA GLU A 128 2.04 -21.49 -18.94
C GLU A 128 1.36 -21.68 -20.31
N THR A 129 0.37 -20.84 -20.61
CA THR A 129 -0.32 -20.84 -21.91
C THR A 129 0.59 -20.48 -23.08
N LEU A 130 1.50 -19.50 -22.92
CA LEU A 130 2.48 -19.12 -23.95
C LEU A 130 3.51 -20.22 -24.16
N ASN A 131 4.03 -20.79 -23.07
CA ASN A 131 4.98 -21.90 -23.14
C ASN A 131 4.37 -23.12 -23.85
N ASN A 132 3.11 -23.46 -23.55
CA ASN A 132 2.40 -24.58 -24.18
C ASN A 132 2.13 -24.35 -25.68
N LYS A 133 2.01 -23.08 -26.12
CA LYS A 133 1.88 -22.70 -27.53
C LYS A 133 3.22 -22.59 -28.26
N GLY A 134 4.33 -22.98 -27.64
CA GLY A 134 5.67 -22.97 -28.24
C GLY A 134 6.39 -21.61 -28.15
N PHE A 135 5.78 -20.59 -27.53
CA PHE A 135 6.42 -19.30 -27.31
C PHE A 135 7.31 -19.36 -26.05
N THR A 136 8.49 -19.94 -26.22
CA THR A 136 9.46 -20.14 -25.13
C THR A 136 10.37 -18.92 -24.95
N ASN A 137 11.10 -18.88 -23.84
CA ASN A 137 12.11 -17.84 -23.56
C ASN A 137 13.17 -17.73 -24.68
N ARG A 138 13.52 -18.85 -25.33
CA ARG A 138 14.42 -18.87 -26.49
C ARG A 138 13.84 -18.12 -27.69
N VAL A 139 12.54 -18.25 -27.93
CA VAL A 139 11.85 -17.51 -29.01
C VAL A 139 11.85 -16.02 -28.68
N MET A 140 11.55 -15.66 -27.43
CA MET A 140 11.59 -14.25 -26.98
C MET A 140 13.00 -13.64 -27.13
N GLN A 141 14.05 -14.35 -26.72
CA GLN A 141 15.43 -13.90 -26.88
C GLN A 141 15.79 -13.69 -28.35
N LYS A 142 15.40 -14.62 -29.24
CA LYS A 142 15.64 -14.47 -30.67
C LYS A 142 14.91 -13.25 -31.25
N ALA A 143 13.64 -13.07 -30.89
CA ALA A 143 12.86 -11.90 -31.30
C ALA A 143 13.54 -10.59 -30.82
N MET A 144 14.05 -10.59 -29.59
CA MET A 144 14.75 -9.43 -29.04
C MET A 144 16.10 -9.15 -29.73
N GLN A 145 16.85 -10.20 -30.08
CA GLN A 145 18.09 -10.06 -30.86
C GLN A 145 17.82 -9.49 -32.25
N THR A 146 16.81 -10.02 -32.95
CA THR A 146 16.40 -9.50 -34.25
C THR A 146 16.00 -8.03 -34.14
N LEU A 147 15.17 -7.68 -33.14
CA LEU A 147 14.74 -6.31 -32.92
C LEU A 147 15.92 -5.35 -32.69
N PHE A 148 16.84 -5.70 -31.79
CA PHE A 148 18.00 -4.85 -31.50
C PHE A 148 18.98 -4.75 -32.68
N SER A 149 19.08 -5.80 -33.50
CA SER A 149 19.86 -5.78 -34.74
C SER A 149 19.24 -4.89 -35.82
N GLU A 150 17.92 -4.78 -35.88
CA GLU A 150 17.23 -3.91 -36.84
C GLU A 150 17.22 -2.45 -36.39
N ILE A 151 17.12 -2.20 -35.08
CA ILE A 151 17.13 -0.85 -34.49
C ILE A 151 18.52 -0.18 -34.60
N ASN A 152 19.61 -0.95 -34.68
CA ASN A 152 20.99 -0.44 -34.75
C ASN A 152 21.34 0.58 -33.64
N GLY A 153 20.77 0.43 -32.44
CA GLY A 153 21.04 1.33 -31.32
C GLY A 153 20.54 2.77 -31.53
N SER A 154 19.42 2.94 -32.25
CA SER A 154 18.77 4.24 -32.45
C SER A 154 17.76 4.61 -31.34
N PHE A 155 18.05 4.31 -30.07
CA PHE A 155 17.22 4.83 -28.98
C PHE A 155 17.59 6.30 -28.74
N GLN A 156 16.60 7.18 -28.85
CA GLN A 156 16.79 8.59 -28.52
C GLN A 156 17.03 8.76 -27.02
N GLU A 157 17.91 9.70 -26.68
CA GLU A 157 18.14 10.03 -25.29
C GLU A 157 16.93 10.77 -24.72
N THR A 158 16.61 10.43 -23.49
CA THR A 158 15.45 10.90 -22.75
C THR A 158 15.85 11.94 -21.71
N LEU A 159 17.02 11.83 -21.10
CA LEU A 159 17.49 12.81 -20.09
C LEU A 159 18.34 13.91 -20.75
N SER A 160 18.60 15.00 -20.02
CA SER A 160 19.60 15.98 -20.42
C SER A 160 21.01 15.46 -20.13
N ASP A 161 22.01 15.91 -20.90
CA ASP A 161 23.40 15.50 -20.74
C ASP A 161 23.93 15.84 -19.33
N GLU A 162 23.55 17.01 -18.81
CA GLU A 162 23.88 17.43 -17.44
C GLU A 162 23.39 16.42 -16.39
N LEU A 163 22.15 15.91 -16.51
CA LEU A 163 21.64 14.92 -15.57
C LEU A 163 22.36 13.58 -15.70
N ILE A 164 22.75 13.20 -16.91
CA ILE A 164 23.50 11.96 -17.15
C ILE A 164 24.87 12.04 -16.47
N ASP A 165 25.57 13.16 -16.62
CA ASP A 165 26.90 13.38 -16.06
C ASP A 165 26.87 13.50 -14.53
N VAL A 166 25.98 14.34 -13.98
CA VAL A 166 25.88 14.56 -12.53
C VAL A 166 25.49 13.29 -11.79
N LEU A 167 24.60 12.47 -12.37
CA LEU A 167 24.13 11.23 -11.77
C LEU A 167 24.96 10.00 -12.19
N GLN A 168 25.99 10.18 -13.02
CA GLN A 168 26.87 9.12 -13.53
C GLN A 168 26.08 7.95 -14.15
N LEU A 169 25.07 8.30 -14.94
CA LEU A 169 24.14 7.38 -15.57
C LEU A 169 24.69 6.86 -16.90
N LEU A 170 24.26 5.65 -17.29
CA LEU A 170 24.51 5.17 -18.65
C LEU A 170 23.62 5.92 -19.65
N ASN A 171 24.13 6.06 -20.88
CA ASN A 171 23.33 6.52 -22.01
C ASN A 171 22.20 5.52 -22.31
N LYS A 172 21.08 6.02 -22.86
CA LYS A 172 19.88 5.21 -23.12
C LYS A 172 20.17 3.96 -23.95
N ASN A 173 20.95 4.10 -25.02
CA ASN A 173 21.35 2.99 -25.88
C ASN A 173 22.08 1.88 -25.12
N GLU A 174 23.04 2.25 -24.29
CA GLU A 174 23.83 1.30 -23.52
C GLU A 174 23.00 0.63 -22.42
N ALA A 175 22.11 1.39 -21.78
CA ALA A 175 21.20 0.85 -20.76
C ALA A 175 20.21 -0.15 -21.37
N MET A 176 19.59 0.20 -22.50
CA MET A 176 18.68 -0.70 -23.23
C MET A 176 19.41 -1.94 -23.75
N PHE A 177 20.65 -1.80 -24.23
CA PHE A 177 21.41 -2.98 -24.64
C PHE A 177 21.74 -3.89 -23.45
N ASN A 178 22.28 -3.34 -22.36
CA ASN A 178 22.75 -4.15 -21.23
C ASN A 178 21.63 -4.71 -20.35
N ILE A 179 20.41 -4.17 -20.39
CA ILE A 179 19.28 -4.78 -19.70
C ILE A 179 18.82 -6.07 -20.39
N HIS A 180 18.90 -6.16 -21.72
CA HIS A 180 18.54 -7.36 -22.48
C HIS A 180 19.73 -8.28 -22.72
N PHE A 181 20.90 -7.71 -22.97
CA PHE A 181 22.14 -8.41 -23.32
C PHE A 181 23.29 -7.95 -22.41
N PRO A 182 23.22 -8.21 -21.10
CA PRO A 182 24.24 -7.78 -20.14
C PRO A 182 25.61 -8.36 -20.44
N LYS A 183 26.60 -7.48 -20.67
CA LYS A 183 28.00 -7.88 -20.84
C LYS A 183 28.67 -8.29 -19.52
N SER A 184 28.24 -7.68 -18.41
CA SER A 184 28.74 -7.98 -17.06
C SER A 184 27.70 -7.63 -16.00
N GLN A 185 27.86 -8.19 -14.78
CA GLN A 185 26.98 -7.86 -13.66
C GLN A 185 26.99 -6.37 -13.33
N VAL A 186 28.16 -5.72 -13.43
CA VAL A 186 28.33 -4.30 -13.13
C VAL A 186 27.53 -3.44 -14.11
N LEU A 187 27.63 -3.74 -15.41
CA LEU A 187 26.88 -3.02 -16.44
C LEU A 187 25.38 -3.28 -16.34
N LEU A 188 24.97 -4.50 -15.99
CA LEU A 188 23.57 -4.83 -15.73
C LEU A 188 23.02 -3.98 -14.58
N THR A 189 23.73 -3.88 -13.46
CA THR A 189 23.29 -3.07 -12.31
C THR A 189 23.19 -1.58 -12.67
N LYS A 190 24.16 -1.04 -13.42
CA LYS A 190 24.11 0.34 -13.90
C LYS A 190 22.93 0.58 -14.87
N ALA A 191 22.67 -0.35 -15.78
CA ALA A 191 21.55 -0.29 -16.72
C ALA A 191 20.19 -0.35 -15.99
N GLN A 192 20.04 -1.26 -15.02
CA GLN A 192 18.87 -1.35 -14.17
C GLN A 192 18.65 -0.05 -13.39
N HIS A 193 19.69 0.48 -12.75
CA HIS A 193 19.61 1.74 -12.00
C HIS A 193 19.16 2.90 -12.91
N ARG A 194 19.75 3.02 -14.10
CA ARG A 194 19.40 4.03 -15.09
C ARG A 194 17.94 3.96 -15.52
N LEU A 195 17.48 2.79 -15.95
CA LEU A 195 16.11 2.62 -16.47
C LEU A 195 15.06 2.79 -15.37
N LYS A 196 15.35 2.32 -14.15
CA LYS A 196 14.51 2.58 -12.97
C LYS A 196 14.43 4.06 -12.62
N PHE A 197 15.58 4.75 -12.61
CA PHE A 197 15.62 6.19 -12.36
C PHE A 197 14.81 6.95 -13.40
N GLU A 198 14.99 6.63 -14.69
CA GLU A 198 14.26 7.25 -15.79
C GLU A 198 12.75 7.09 -15.64
N GLU A 199 12.27 5.87 -15.41
CA GLU A 199 10.85 5.57 -15.22
C GLU A 199 10.27 6.37 -14.04
N LEU A 200 10.94 6.35 -12.88
CA LEU A 200 10.50 7.08 -11.69
C LEU A 200 10.60 8.60 -11.86
N PHE A 201 11.61 9.09 -12.58
CA PHE A 201 11.80 10.52 -12.86
C PHE A 201 10.64 11.08 -13.68
N TYR A 202 10.26 10.42 -14.77
CA TYR A 202 9.15 10.89 -15.60
C TYR A 202 7.80 10.84 -14.88
N ILE A 203 7.58 9.81 -14.06
CA ILE A 203 6.41 9.74 -13.19
C ILE A 203 6.38 10.93 -12.23
N GLN A 204 7.47 11.21 -11.52
CA GLN A 204 7.53 12.33 -10.58
C GLN A 204 7.42 13.68 -11.30
N LEU A 205 8.09 13.86 -12.44
CA LEU A 205 8.04 15.07 -13.26
C LEU A 205 6.59 15.39 -13.68
N GLN A 206 5.86 14.39 -14.16
CA GLN A 206 4.46 14.54 -14.55
C GLN A 206 3.56 14.90 -13.35
N LEU A 207 3.72 14.22 -12.21
CA LEU A 207 2.93 14.49 -11.01
C LEU A 207 3.18 15.91 -10.49
N ILE A 208 4.45 16.32 -10.38
CA ILE A 208 4.83 17.66 -9.92
C ILE A 208 4.34 18.73 -10.90
N ARG A 209 4.50 18.52 -12.22
CA ARG A 209 4.02 19.49 -13.22
C ARG A 209 2.50 19.61 -13.19
N LYS A 210 1.76 18.50 -13.10
CA LYS A 210 0.29 18.52 -12.93
C LYS A 210 -0.12 19.28 -11.68
N LYS A 211 0.62 19.12 -10.58
CA LYS A 211 0.40 19.88 -9.35
C LYS A 211 0.64 21.37 -9.53
N LEU A 212 1.74 21.77 -10.18
CA LEU A 212 2.02 23.18 -10.49
C LEU A 212 0.92 23.79 -11.36
N LEU A 213 0.49 23.09 -12.41
CA LEU A 213 -0.61 23.52 -13.28
C LEU A 213 -1.96 23.58 -12.55
N LYS A 214 -2.25 22.66 -11.63
CA LYS A 214 -3.46 22.75 -10.78
C LYS A 214 -3.41 24.00 -9.90
N LYS A 215 -2.26 24.30 -9.29
CA LYS A 215 -2.09 25.52 -8.47
C LYS A 215 -2.31 26.80 -9.28
N THR A 216 -1.95 26.82 -10.56
CA THR A 216 -2.21 27.98 -11.43
C THR A 216 -3.64 28.03 -11.96
N ASN A 217 -4.26 26.89 -12.25
CA ASN A 217 -5.54 26.82 -12.96
C ASN A 217 -6.76 26.78 -12.03
N ILE A 218 -6.64 26.17 -10.85
CA ILE A 218 -7.74 26.03 -9.89
C ILE A 218 -7.58 27.11 -8.81
N LYS A 219 -8.25 28.23 -9.04
CA LYS A 219 -8.36 29.30 -8.05
C LYS A 219 -9.12 28.80 -6.83
N GLY A 220 -8.59 29.10 -5.65
CA GLY A 220 -9.24 28.89 -4.37
C GLY A 220 -9.58 30.23 -3.72
N PHE A 221 -10.30 30.17 -2.61
CA PHE A 221 -10.43 31.32 -1.73
C PHE A 221 -9.08 31.63 -1.04
N VAL A 222 -8.89 32.87 -0.61
CA VAL A 222 -7.69 33.28 0.14
C VAL A 222 -8.12 33.48 1.59
N PHE A 223 -7.50 32.73 2.51
CA PHE A 223 -7.71 32.90 3.95
C PHE A 223 -6.56 33.72 4.55
N GLU A 224 -6.64 35.05 4.41
CA GLU A 224 -5.57 35.96 4.84
C GLU A 224 -5.46 36.08 6.36
N LYS A 225 -6.61 36.05 7.05
CA LYS A 225 -6.70 36.36 8.47
C LYS A 225 -6.61 35.09 9.33
N VAL A 226 -5.83 35.18 10.40
CA VAL A 226 -5.96 34.30 11.57
C VAL A 226 -6.50 35.20 12.67
N GLY A 227 -7.82 35.13 12.84
CA GLY A 227 -8.61 36.12 13.56
C GLY A 227 -8.86 35.70 15.00
N GLN A 228 -9.92 36.28 15.55
CA GLN A 228 -10.24 36.12 16.96
C GLN A 228 -10.62 34.68 17.30
N SER A 229 -11.39 34.00 16.45
CA SER A 229 -11.88 32.64 16.73
C SER A 229 -10.71 31.67 16.90
N PHE A 230 -9.74 31.71 15.99
CA PHE A 230 -8.54 30.86 16.11
C PHE A 230 -7.70 31.22 17.34
N ASN A 231 -7.43 32.50 17.55
CA ASN A 231 -6.52 32.95 18.61
C ASN A 231 -7.11 32.73 20.01
N ASP A 232 -8.40 32.97 20.19
CA ASP A 232 -9.11 32.76 21.45
C ASP A 232 -9.17 31.26 21.76
N PHE A 233 -9.52 30.43 20.78
CA PHE A 233 -9.50 28.98 20.97
C PHE A 233 -8.11 28.48 21.36
N TYR A 234 -7.07 28.89 20.63
CA TYR A 234 -5.70 28.43 20.86
C TYR A 234 -5.16 28.84 22.23
N LYS A 235 -5.53 30.02 22.74
CA LYS A 235 -5.01 30.55 24.01
C LYS A 235 -5.83 30.13 25.22
N ASN A 236 -7.15 30.09 25.10
CA ASN A 236 -8.05 30.02 26.26
C ASN A 236 -8.82 28.69 26.32
N ASN A 237 -9.13 28.07 25.19
CA ASN A 237 -10.03 26.90 25.14
C ASN A 237 -9.32 25.59 24.77
N LEU A 238 -8.06 25.66 24.34
CA LEU A 238 -7.27 24.48 24.00
C LEU A 238 -6.86 23.75 25.28
N PRO A 239 -7.33 22.50 25.52
CA PRO A 239 -7.14 21.84 26.81
C PRO A 239 -5.76 21.21 27.01
N PHE A 240 -4.87 21.29 26.00
CA PHE A 240 -3.53 20.69 26.03
C PHE A 240 -2.58 21.42 25.08
N ASP A 241 -1.28 21.27 25.29
CA ASP A 241 -0.27 21.80 24.37
C ASP A 241 -0.21 21.00 23.06
N LEU A 242 -0.20 21.70 21.93
CA LEU A 242 0.03 21.06 20.63
C LEU A 242 1.47 20.55 20.51
N THR A 243 1.61 19.39 19.87
CA THR A 243 2.92 18.84 19.50
C THR A 243 3.61 19.71 18.43
N ASN A 244 4.92 19.55 18.26
CA ASN A 244 5.65 20.29 17.22
C ASN A 244 5.19 19.87 15.82
N ALA A 245 4.88 18.58 15.64
CA ALA A 245 4.29 18.07 14.41
C ALA A 245 2.94 18.71 14.11
N GLN A 246 2.04 18.83 15.10
CA GLN A 246 0.75 19.50 14.92
C GLN A 246 0.92 20.99 14.55
N LYS A 247 1.78 21.72 15.27
CA LYS A 247 2.09 23.13 14.97
C LYS A 247 2.65 23.32 13.55
N LYS A 248 3.56 22.43 13.13
CA LYS A 248 4.14 22.43 11.78
C LYS A 248 3.06 22.20 10.73
N VAL A 249 2.21 21.20 10.89
CA VAL A 249 1.12 20.90 9.95
C VAL A 249 0.13 22.08 9.85
N THR A 250 -0.28 22.66 10.98
CA THR A 250 -1.17 23.84 10.96
C THR A 250 -0.55 25.02 10.21
N LYS A 251 0.78 25.22 10.34
CA LYS A 251 1.51 26.24 9.57
C LYS A 251 1.58 25.91 8.07
N GLU A 252 1.78 24.64 7.70
CA GLU A 252 1.74 24.19 6.30
C GLU A 252 0.36 24.45 5.67
N ILE A 253 -0.72 24.12 6.39
CA ILE A 253 -2.10 24.38 5.96
C ILE A 253 -2.32 25.88 5.78
N ARG A 254 -1.96 26.70 6.77
CA ARG A 254 -2.08 28.16 6.69
C ARG A 254 -1.37 28.73 5.47
N ASN A 255 -0.15 28.29 5.19
CA ASN A 255 0.61 28.78 4.05
C ASN A 255 -0.06 28.41 2.72
N ASP A 256 -0.76 27.27 2.64
CA ASP A 256 -1.42 26.81 1.41
C ASP A 256 -2.70 27.61 1.12
N VAL A 257 -3.53 27.86 2.14
CA VAL A 257 -4.79 28.61 2.01
C VAL A 257 -4.62 30.11 1.73
N ILE A 258 -3.40 30.64 1.86
CA ILE A 258 -3.06 32.04 1.52
C ILE A 258 -2.65 32.19 0.04
N THR A 259 -2.34 31.09 -0.66
CA THR A 259 -1.75 31.15 -2.02
C THR A 259 -2.72 31.63 -3.11
N GLY A 260 -4.04 31.61 -2.85
CA GLY A 260 -5.08 31.83 -3.87
C GLY A 260 -5.30 30.64 -4.80
N ALA A 261 -4.53 29.55 -4.64
CA ALA A 261 -4.83 28.26 -5.23
C ALA A 261 -5.71 27.43 -4.29
N GLN A 262 -6.52 26.52 -4.84
CA GLN A 262 -7.25 25.58 -4.00
C GLN A 262 -6.29 24.63 -3.27
N MET A 263 -6.28 24.67 -1.93
CA MET A 263 -5.64 23.65 -1.11
C MET A 263 -6.33 22.29 -1.35
N ASN A 264 -5.53 21.25 -1.62
CA ASN A 264 -5.98 19.87 -1.70
C ASN A 264 -4.93 18.98 -1.01
N ARG A 265 -5.13 18.72 0.28
CA ARG A 265 -4.10 18.20 1.18
C ARG A 265 -4.55 16.94 1.91
N LEU A 266 -3.68 15.93 1.97
CA LEU A 266 -3.80 14.74 2.80
C LEU A 266 -3.05 14.97 4.12
N LEU A 267 -3.81 15.01 5.21
CA LEU A 267 -3.34 14.95 6.58
C LEU A 267 -3.25 13.49 7.04
N GLN A 268 -2.02 13.04 7.23
CA GLN A 268 -1.72 11.70 7.69
C GLN A 268 -1.15 11.76 9.11
N GLY A 269 -1.59 10.83 9.95
CA GLY A 269 -1.02 10.66 11.28
C GLY A 269 -1.54 9.37 11.90
N ASP A 270 -0.83 8.87 12.90
CA ASP A 270 -1.23 7.65 13.58
C ASP A 270 -2.60 7.81 14.30
N VAL A 271 -3.25 6.70 14.66
CA VAL A 271 -4.49 6.70 15.44
C VAL A 271 -4.24 7.42 16.76
N GLY A 272 -4.95 8.52 17.01
CA GLY A 272 -4.79 9.34 18.20
C GLY A 272 -3.62 10.33 18.16
N SER A 273 -3.04 10.63 16.98
CA SER A 273 -2.04 11.70 16.80
C SER A 273 -2.63 13.13 16.88
N GLY A 274 -3.93 13.27 17.16
CA GLY A 274 -4.61 14.57 17.20
C GLY A 274 -4.97 15.15 15.83
N LYS A 275 -5.31 14.33 14.83
CA LYS A 275 -5.80 14.83 13.52
C LYS A 275 -7.02 15.76 13.67
N THR A 276 -7.95 15.41 14.56
CA THR A 276 -9.16 16.21 14.82
C THR A 276 -8.84 17.61 15.32
N ILE A 277 -7.80 17.81 16.15
CA ILE A 277 -7.47 19.16 16.62
C ILE A 277 -6.93 20.04 15.49
N VAL A 278 -6.12 19.46 14.59
CA VAL A 278 -5.65 20.17 13.39
C VAL A 278 -6.82 20.50 12.47
N ALA A 279 -7.82 19.62 12.34
CA ALA A 279 -9.04 19.88 11.59
C ALA A 279 -9.83 21.06 12.18
N VAL A 280 -10.05 21.09 13.50
CA VAL A 280 -10.73 22.20 14.19
C VAL A 280 -9.99 23.51 13.99
N LEU A 281 -8.67 23.54 14.20
CA LEU A 281 -7.86 24.73 13.95
C LEU A 281 -7.97 25.23 12.51
N THR A 282 -8.06 24.32 11.54
CA THR A 282 -8.23 24.68 10.12
C THR A 282 -9.63 25.25 9.85
N ILE A 283 -10.66 24.70 10.50
CA ILE A 283 -12.03 25.24 10.44
C ILE A 283 -12.06 26.68 10.97
N LEU A 284 -11.43 26.94 12.13
CA LEU A 284 -11.42 28.28 12.72
C LEU A 284 -10.74 29.32 11.81
N ILE A 285 -9.69 28.94 11.08
CA ILE A 285 -9.09 29.80 10.04
C ILE A 285 -10.11 30.16 8.95
N ALA A 286 -10.94 29.21 8.51
CA ALA A 286 -11.98 29.49 7.53
C ALA A 286 -13.05 30.45 8.07
N LEU A 287 -13.50 30.22 9.32
CA LEU A 287 -14.50 31.07 9.98
C LEU A 287 -14.01 32.51 10.15
N ASP A 288 -12.75 32.70 10.55
CA ASP A 288 -12.13 34.02 10.70
C ASP A 288 -12.07 34.83 9.39
N ASN A 289 -12.24 34.17 8.25
CA ASN A 289 -12.31 34.79 6.92
C ASN A 289 -13.75 34.88 6.37
N GLY A 290 -14.77 34.61 7.19
CA GLY A 290 -16.19 34.73 6.81
C GLY A 290 -16.69 33.59 5.93
N PHE A 291 -16.07 32.42 6.01
CA PHE A 291 -16.48 31.22 5.29
C PHE A 291 -17.11 30.19 6.22
N GLN A 292 -18.04 29.41 5.70
CA GLN A 292 -18.57 28.22 6.36
C GLN A 292 -17.63 27.03 6.12
N ALA A 293 -17.65 26.06 7.03
CA ALA A 293 -16.87 24.84 6.91
C ALA A 293 -17.74 23.58 7.06
N THR A 294 -17.29 22.48 6.47
CA THR A 294 -17.93 21.17 6.67
C THR A 294 -16.92 20.08 7.00
N MET A 295 -17.34 19.11 7.82
CA MET A 295 -16.58 17.91 8.10
C MET A 295 -17.42 16.66 7.84
N ILE A 296 -16.88 15.74 7.06
CA ILE A 296 -17.60 14.60 6.50
C ILE A 296 -16.96 13.31 6.99
N ALA A 297 -17.80 12.42 7.54
CA ALA A 297 -17.39 11.14 8.07
C ALA A 297 -18.15 9.98 7.38
N PRO A 298 -17.53 8.79 7.24
CA PRO A 298 -18.08 7.71 6.42
C PRO A 298 -19.32 7.03 7.01
N THR A 299 -19.55 7.19 8.31
CA THR A 299 -20.68 6.58 9.02
C THR A 299 -21.34 7.58 9.94
N GLU A 300 -22.62 7.38 10.23
CA GLU A 300 -23.37 8.26 11.14
C GLU A 300 -22.74 8.29 12.53
N ILE A 301 -22.23 7.15 13.02
CA ILE A 301 -21.57 7.05 14.32
C ILE A 301 -20.33 7.95 14.39
N LEU A 302 -19.47 7.90 13.37
CA LEU A 302 -18.29 8.77 13.29
C LEU A 302 -18.68 10.24 13.15
N ALA A 303 -19.71 10.55 12.36
CA ALA A 303 -20.21 11.92 12.23
C ALA A 303 -20.72 12.47 13.56
N THR A 304 -21.48 11.68 14.32
CA THR A 304 -21.99 12.06 15.65
C THR A 304 -20.85 12.24 16.66
N GLN A 305 -19.82 11.39 16.62
CA GLN A 305 -18.65 11.53 17.49
C GLN A 305 -17.89 12.83 17.20
N HIS A 306 -17.63 13.09 15.93
CA HIS A 306 -17.02 14.34 15.50
C HIS A 306 -17.87 15.54 15.90
N TYR A 307 -19.19 15.46 15.74
CA TYR A 307 -20.12 16.49 16.19
C TYR A 307 -20.00 16.77 17.69
N ASN A 308 -20.08 15.73 18.52
CA ASN A 308 -19.98 15.88 19.97
C ASN A 308 -18.61 16.44 20.38
N ALA A 309 -17.51 15.91 19.82
CA ALA A 309 -16.16 16.35 20.16
C ALA A 309 -15.90 17.81 19.74
N VAL A 310 -16.38 18.23 18.58
CA VAL A 310 -16.23 19.63 18.12
C VAL A 310 -17.12 20.57 18.92
N CYS A 311 -18.35 20.16 19.26
CA CYS A 311 -19.22 20.93 20.14
C CYS A 311 -18.61 21.11 21.54
N GLU A 312 -18.00 20.06 22.11
CA GLU A 312 -17.32 20.11 23.41
C GLU A 312 -16.12 21.07 23.37
N LEU A 313 -15.29 20.99 22.33
CA LEU A 313 -14.12 21.86 22.17
C LEU A 313 -14.50 23.34 21.96
N LEU A 314 -15.60 23.62 21.26
CA LEU A 314 -16.02 24.97 20.89
C LEU A 314 -17.18 25.51 21.75
N GLN A 315 -17.48 24.88 22.89
CA GLN A 315 -18.68 25.16 23.68
C GLN A 315 -18.76 26.61 24.19
N GLU A 316 -17.62 27.23 24.49
CA GLU A 316 -17.56 28.61 25.01
C GLU A 316 -17.44 29.67 23.90
N MET A 317 -17.51 29.26 22.63
CA MET A 317 -17.36 30.14 21.49
C MET A 317 -18.72 30.41 20.83
N PRO A 318 -18.94 31.60 20.26
CA PRO A 318 -20.18 31.94 19.56
C PRO A 318 -20.20 31.32 18.14
N ILE A 319 -20.09 29.99 18.05
CA ILE A 319 -20.00 29.24 16.80
C ILE A 319 -21.16 28.25 16.72
N THR A 320 -21.91 28.29 15.63
CA THR A 320 -23.06 27.43 15.41
C THR A 320 -22.67 26.15 14.69
N ILE A 321 -22.95 24.99 15.31
CA ILE A 321 -22.59 23.66 14.79
C ILE A 321 -23.84 22.79 14.67
N LYS A 322 -24.03 22.12 13.53
CA LYS A 322 -25.14 21.16 13.31
C LYS A 322 -24.66 19.85 12.68
N LEU A 323 -25.43 18.80 12.95
CA LEU A 323 -25.23 17.45 12.42
C LEU A 323 -26.25 17.13 11.31
N LEU A 324 -25.78 16.64 10.16
CA LEU A 324 -26.59 16.18 9.05
C LEU A 324 -26.23 14.75 8.64
N THR A 325 -27.09 13.80 9.02
CA THR A 325 -27.00 12.37 8.67
C THR A 325 -28.26 11.93 7.92
N GLY A 326 -28.28 10.69 7.40
CA GLY A 326 -29.46 10.14 6.72
C GLY A 326 -30.64 9.91 7.67
N SER A 327 -30.35 9.74 8.96
CA SER A 327 -31.32 9.58 10.05
C SER A 327 -31.96 10.89 10.55
N VAL A 328 -31.50 12.08 10.12
CA VAL A 328 -32.08 13.36 10.57
C VAL A 328 -33.49 13.56 9.98
N LYS A 329 -34.48 13.78 10.86
CA LYS A 329 -35.88 14.03 10.48
C LYS A 329 -36.03 15.28 9.59
N THR A 330 -36.98 15.23 8.66
CA THR A 330 -37.26 16.27 7.66
C THR A 330 -37.44 17.68 8.26
N ALA A 331 -38.13 17.81 9.38
CA ALA A 331 -38.34 19.11 10.04
C ALA A 331 -37.02 19.76 10.50
N LYS A 332 -36.14 19.00 11.16
CA LYS A 332 -34.81 19.50 11.56
C LYS A 332 -33.93 19.78 10.34
N ARG A 333 -34.04 18.94 9.31
CA ARG A 333 -33.30 19.10 8.05
C ARG A 333 -33.63 20.42 7.34
N ARG A 334 -34.91 20.82 7.35
CA ARG A 334 -35.34 22.12 6.79
C ARG A 334 -34.67 23.30 7.48
N ILE A 335 -34.63 23.30 8.82
CA ILE A 335 -33.96 24.33 9.62
C ILE A 335 -32.47 24.39 9.28
N ILE A 336 -31.79 23.23 9.18
CA ILE A 336 -30.37 23.17 8.81
C ILE A 336 -30.14 23.79 7.42
N HIS A 337 -31.00 23.51 6.45
CA HIS A 337 -30.89 24.09 5.10
C HIS A 337 -31.11 25.61 5.12
N GLU A 338 -32.14 26.10 5.81
CA GLU A 338 -32.39 27.54 5.95
C GLU A 338 -31.17 28.25 6.58
N MET A 339 -30.59 27.69 7.65
CA MET A 339 -29.39 28.23 8.31
C MET A 339 -28.12 28.19 7.45
N LEU A 340 -28.01 27.21 6.55
CA LEU A 340 -26.87 27.11 5.64
C LEU A 340 -26.93 28.18 4.55
N GLU A 341 -28.13 28.41 4.00
CA GLU A 341 -28.39 29.36 2.92
C GLU A 341 -28.31 30.82 3.41
N ASN A 342 -28.82 31.10 4.62
CA ASN A 342 -28.75 32.45 5.20
C ASN A 342 -27.37 32.78 5.81
N GLY A 343 -26.55 31.75 6.10
CA GLY A 343 -25.19 31.86 6.63
C GLY A 343 -25.11 31.91 8.16
N GLU A 344 -26.18 31.58 8.88
CA GLU A 344 -26.19 31.47 10.34
C GLU A 344 -25.49 30.20 10.85
N LEU A 345 -25.33 29.19 9.98
CA LEU A 345 -24.61 27.96 10.33
C LEU A 345 -23.12 28.04 9.95
N ASP A 346 -22.23 28.04 10.93
CA ASP A 346 -20.78 28.11 10.72
C ASP A 346 -20.18 26.75 10.31
N ILE A 347 -20.56 25.69 11.04
CA ILE A 347 -19.98 24.34 10.86
C ILE A 347 -21.09 23.30 10.63
N LEU A 348 -20.98 22.57 9.52
CA LEU A 348 -21.81 21.41 9.23
C LEU A 348 -21.01 20.12 9.32
N ILE A 349 -21.38 19.24 10.25
CA ILE A 349 -20.79 17.90 10.36
C ILE A 349 -21.78 16.89 9.82
N GLY A 350 -21.35 15.92 9.01
CA GLY A 350 -22.29 14.98 8.42
C GLY A 350 -21.69 13.77 7.72
N THR A 351 -22.55 13.00 7.09
CA THR A 351 -22.17 11.85 6.26
C THR A 351 -22.28 12.20 4.77
N HIS A 352 -22.45 11.18 3.92
CA HIS A 352 -22.71 11.38 2.49
C HIS A 352 -23.93 12.27 2.19
N ALA A 353 -24.83 12.48 3.16
CA ALA A 353 -25.96 13.40 3.10
C ALA A 353 -25.55 14.85 2.77
N VAL A 354 -24.32 15.26 3.12
CA VAL A 354 -23.80 16.61 2.82
C VAL A 354 -23.60 16.81 1.30
N PHE A 355 -23.36 15.74 0.53
CA PHE A 355 -23.17 15.83 -0.92
C PHE A 355 -24.49 15.92 -1.71
N GLU A 356 -25.65 15.84 -1.05
CA GLU A 356 -26.94 15.97 -1.72
C GLU A 356 -27.12 17.36 -2.33
N ASP A 357 -27.80 17.44 -3.48
CA ASP A 357 -27.93 18.69 -4.23
C ASP A 357 -28.69 19.77 -3.44
N LYS A 358 -29.60 19.36 -2.55
CA LYS A 358 -30.38 20.23 -1.66
C LYS A 358 -29.55 20.93 -0.58
N VAL A 359 -28.32 20.48 -0.31
CA VAL A 359 -27.46 21.13 0.70
C VAL A 359 -26.74 22.31 0.04
N ILE A 360 -27.25 23.53 0.23
CA ILE A 360 -26.69 24.74 -0.37
C ILE A 360 -26.06 25.59 0.75
N PHE A 361 -24.78 25.91 0.60
CA PHE A 361 -24.07 26.80 1.52
C PHE A 361 -24.12 28.23 0.98
N LYS A 362 -24.19 29.22 1.86
CA LYS A 362 -23.98 30.63 1.49
C LYS A 362 -22.56 30.87 0.99
N ASN A 363 -21.56 30.37 1.72
CA ASN A 363 -20.15 30.56 1.38
C ASN A 363 -19.25 29.46 1.96
N LEU A 364 -19.29 28.26 1.38
CA LEU A 364 -18.40 27.15 1.79
C LEU A 364 -16.95 27.43 1.38
N GLY A 365 -16.05 27.56 2.35
CA GLY A 365 -14.63 27.79 2.11
C GLY A 365 -13.74 26.56 2.35
N LEU A 366 -14.17 25.64 3.21
CA LEU A 366 -13.37 24.47 3.62
C LEU A 366 -14.25 23.22 3.73
N ALA A 367 -13.81 22.12 3.15
CA ALA A 367 -14.37 20.79 3.37
C ALA A 367 -13.31 19.81 3.88
N ILE A 368 -13.58 19.20 5.03
CA ILE A 368 -12.75 18.18 5.66
C ILE A 368 -13.38 16.81 5.43
N ILE A 369 -12.62 15.84 4.94
CA ILE A 369 -13.08 14.48 4.68
C ILE A 369 -12.27 13.52 5.53
N ASP A 370 -12.91 12.79 6.45
CA ASP A 370 -12.27 11.77 7.27
C ASP A 370 -12.41 10.37 6.64
N GLU A 371 -11.38 9.54 6.78
CA GLU A 371 -11.31 8.17 6.24
C GLU A 371 -11.65 8.08 4.73
N GLN A 372 -10.86 8.78 3.91
CA GLN A 372 -11.08 8.95 2.46
C GLN A 372 -11.41 7.67 1.70
N HIS A 373 -10.80 6.54 2.07
CA HIS A 373 -10.86 5.29 1.30
C HIS A 373 -12.29 4.76 1.11
N ARG A 374 -13.26 5.25 1.90
CA ARG A 374 -14.68 4.88 1.79
C ARG A 374 -15.51 5.81 0.90
N PHE A 375 -14.94 6.92 0.43
CA PHE A 375 -15.64 7.92 -0.41
C PHE A 375 -15.12 7.89 -1.86
N GLY A 376 -16.04 7.80 -2.81
CA GLY A 376 -15.72 7.74 -4.23
C GLY A 376 -15.25 9.08 -4.80
N VAL A 377 -14.46 9.04 -5.89
CA VAL A 377 -13.95 10.25 -6.59
C VAL A 377 -15.07 11.21 -6.99
N ALA A 378 -16.21 10.67 -7.46
CA ALA A 378 -17.37 11.45 -7.90
C ALA A 378 -18.01 12.32 -6.80
N GLN A 379 -17.94 11.88 -5.54
CA GLN A 379 -18.51 12.66 -4.41
C GLN A 379 -17.67 13.91 -4.12
N ARG A 380 -16.35 13.85 -4.33
CA ARG A 380 -15.45 15.01 -4.18
C ARG A 380 -15.73 16.08 -5.22
N ALA A 381 -16.00 15.67 -6.47
CA ALA A 381 -16.35 16.59 -7.54
C ALA A 381 -17.63 17.38 -7.23
N LYS A 382 -18.59 16.79 -6.51
CA LYS A 382 -19.80 17.51 -6.08
C LYS A 382 -19.51 18.67 -5.13
N MET A 383 -18.49 18.56 -4.27
CA MET A 383 -18.10 19.66 -3.36
C MET A 383 -17.53 20.86 -4.11
N TRP A 384 -16.89 20.63 -5.25
CA TRP A 384 -16.32 21.71 -6.05
C TRP A 384 -17.39 22.63 -6.62
N MET A 385 -18.61 22.12 -6.80
CA MET A 385 -19.75 22.85 -7.34
C MET A 385 -20.59 23.57 -6.27
N LYS A 386 -20.25 23.41 -4.97
CA LYS A 386 -21.04 23.99 -3.86
C LYS A 386 -20.77 25.48 -3.61
N ASN A 387 -19.82 26.09 -4.33
CA ASN A 387 -19.53 27.52 -4.28
C ASN A 387 -18.97 28.02 -5.64
N LYS A 388 -18.91 29.34 -5.84
CA LYS A 388 -18.39 29.97 -7.08
C LYS A 388 -16.95 29.57 -7.39
N LEU A 389 -16.11 29.52 -6.35
CA LEU A 389 -14.78 28.93 -6.39
C LEU A 389 -14.81 27.63 -5.58
N PRO A 390 -14.01 26.63 -5.97
CA PRO A 390 -13.96 25.37 -5.23
C PRO A 390 -13.42 25.62 -3.80
N PRO A 391 -14.06 25.04 -2.77
CA PRO A 391 -13.56 25.13 -1.40
C PRO A 391 -12.22 24.41 -1.26
N HIS A 392 -11.44 24.81 -0.25
CA HIS A 392 -10.25 24.08 0.16
C HIS A 392 -10.62 22.70 0.69
N ILE A 393 -9.84 21.69 0.32
CA ILE A 393 -10.07 20.30 0.70
C ILE A 393 -8.93 19.82 1.61
N LEU A 394 -9.30 19.38 2.81
CA LEU A 394 -8.42 18.67 3.73
C LEU A 394 -8.93 17.24 3.90
N VAL A 395 -8.09 16.26 3.62
CA VAL A 395 -8.45 14.86 3.74
C VAL A 395 -7.65 14.23 4.87
N MET A 396 -8.30 13.45 5.74
CA MET A 396 -7.65 12.77 6.86
C MET A 396 -7.69 11.26 6.67
N THR A 397 -6.61 10.60 7.09
CA THR A 397 -6.56 9.13 7.16
C THR A 397 -5.89 8.70 8.46
N ALA A 398 -6.46 7.69 9.13
CA ALA A 398 -5.84 7.07 10.28
C ALA A 398 -4.85 5.97 9.90
N THR A 399 -4.94 5.39 8.71
CA THR A 399 -3.95 4.42 8.22
C THR A 399 -2.74 5.16 7.67
N PRO A 400 -1.55 4.98 8.26
CA PRO A 400 -0.36 5.55 7.67
C PRO A 400 -0.14 4.88 6.31
N ILE A 401 -0.14 5.66 5.24
CA ILE A 401 0.29 5.23 3.92
C ILE A 401 1.81 5.41 3.86
N PRO A 402 2.59 4.41 3.41
CA PRO A 402 4.03 4.60 3.25
C PRO A 402 4.30 5.83 2.39
N ARG A 403 5.19 6.71 2.84
CA ARG A 403 5.43 8.00 2.20
C ARG A 403 5.74 7.86 0.70
N THR A 404 6.48 6.80 0.35
CA THR A 404 6.85 6.43 -1.01
C THR A 404 5.65 6.07 -1.87
N LEU A 405 4.66 5.36 -1.31
CA LEU A 405 3.40 5.04 -1.99
C LEU A 405 2.53 6.29 -2.12
N ALA A 406 2.43 7.09 -1.07
CA ALA A 406 1.66 8.32 -1.07
C ALA A 406 2.15 9.32 -2.13
N MET A 407 3.47 9.47 -2.26
CA MET A 407 4.13 10.31 -3.27
C MET A 407 3.92 9.86 -4.72
N SER A 408 3.56 8.60 -4.93
CA SER A 408 3.45 7.96 -6.24
C SER A 408 2.00 7.83 -6.70
N VAL A 409 1.12 7.41 -5.78
CA VAL A 409 -0.29 7.09 -6.05
C VAL A 409 -1.21 8.29 -5.82
N TYR A 410 -0.92 9.11 -4.80
CA TYR A 410 -1.71 10.29 -4.45
C TYR A 410 -0.97 11.59 -4.81
N GLY A 411 -0.13 11.54 -5.84
CA GLY A 411 0.78 12.64 -6.21
C GLY A 411 0.10 13.95 -6.61
N ASP A 412 -1.23 14.00 -6.69
CA ASP A 412 -2.01 15.23 -6.85
C ASP A 412 -2.43 15.90 -5.53
N LEU A 413 -2.16 15.26 -4.38
CA LEU A 413 -2.37 15.78 -3.03
C LEU A 413 -1.06 16.30 -2.43
N ASP A 414 -1.14 17.43 -1.73
CA ASP A 414 -0.12 17.83 -0.77
C ASP A 414 -0.18 16.93 0.47
N ILE A 415 0.96 16.46 1.00
CA ILE A 415 0.98 15.52 2.13
C ILE A 415 1.55 16.22 3.35
N SER A 416 0.80 16.24 4.44
CA SER A 416 1.26 16.62 5.77
C SER A 416 1.24 15.41 6.70
N ILE A 417 2.32 15.23 7.46
CA ILE A 417 2.50 14.09 8.35
C ILE A 417 2.58 14.58 9.79
N ILE A 418 1.78 14.00 10.67
CA ILE A 418 1.90 14.08 12.13
C ILE A 418 2.59 12.80 12.60
N ASP A 419 3.90 12.90 12.86
CA ASP A 419 4.79 11.82 13.32
C ASP A 419 5.00 11.81 14.85
N GLU A 420 4.42 12.77 15.57
CA GLU A 420 4.48 12.85 17.03
C GLU A 420 3.13 12.46 17.67
N LEU A 421 3.19 11.68 18.76
CA LEU A 421 2.04 11.41 19.62
C LEU A 421 1.90 12.49 20.70
N PRO A 422 0.67 12.84 21.14
CA PRO A 422 0.47 13.78 22.23
C PRO A 422 1.17 13.33 23.53
N PRO A 423 1.68 14.28 24.34
CA PRO A 423 2.31 13.97 25.61
C PRO A 423 1.35 13.27 26.58
N GLY A 424 1.85 12.36 27.41
CA GLY A 424 1.07 11.61 28.41
C GLY A 424 0.50 10.27 27.93
N ARG A 425 0.54 9.97 26.63
CA ARG A 425 0.06 8.69 26.10
C ARG A 425 1.09 7.57 26.31
N LYS A 426 0.71 6.53 27.05
CA LYS A 426 1.55 5.33 27.22
C LYS A 426 1.48 4.44 25.98
N SER A 427 2.60 3.83 25.63
CA SER A 427 2.67 2.86 24.53
C SER A 427 1.87 1.61 24.86
N ILE A 428 1.19 1.04 23.86
CA ILE A 428 0.40 -0.17 24.04
C ILE A 428 1.35 -1.37 24.09
N LYS A 429 1.23 -2.19 25.13
CA LYS A 429 1.98 -3.44 25.25
C LYS A 429 1.31 -4.50 24.38
N THR A 430 1.92 -4.79 23.24
CA THR A 430 1.41 -5.79 22.30
C THR A 430 2.11 -7.12 22.53
N VAL A 431 1.35 -8.20 22.70
CA VAL A 431 1.89 -9.55 22.91
C VAL A 431 1.19 -10.57 22.01
N HIS A 432 1.96 -11.52 21.49
CA HIS A 432 1.45 -12.67 20.75
C HIS A 432 1.33 -13.90 21.66
N ARG A 433 0.19 -14.58 21.61
CA ARG A 433 -0.10 -15.80 22.37
C ARG A 433 -0.78 -16.84 21.48
N PHE A 434 -0.53 -18.10 21.78
CA PHE A 434 -1.20 -19.22 21.11
C PHE A 434 -2.47 -19.60 21.86
N ASP A 435 -3.38 -20.30 21.20
CA ASP A 435 -4.62 -20.79 21.81
C ASP A 435 -4.40 -21.63 23.08
N ASN A 436 -3.27 -22.35 23.19
CA ASN A 436 -2.90 -23.09 24.39
C ASN A 436 -2.72 -22.20 25.64
N ASN A 437 -2.47 -20.90 25.45
CA ASN A 437 -2.32 -19.93 26.54
C ASN A 437 -3.64 -19.27 26.95
N ARG A 438 -4.79 -19.65 26.38
CA ARG A 438 -6.09 -18.99 26.59
C ARG A 438 -6.49 -18.85 28.06
N LEU A 439 -6.29 -19.88 28.89
CA LEU A 439 -6.58 -19.83 30.32
C LEU A 439 -5.77 -18.73 31.05
N SER A 440 -4.51 -18.54 30.68
CA SER A 440 -3.67 -17.48 31.26
C SER A 440 -4.14 -16.08 30.83
N VAL A 441 -4.63 -15.94 29.60
CA VAL A 441 -5.22 -14.69 29.09
C VAL A 441 -6.52 -14.38 29.83
N PHE A 442 -7.37 -15.37 30.07
CA PHE A 442 -8.61 -15.18 30.84
C PHE A 442 -8.36 -14.77 32.28
N LYS A 443 -7.34 -15.36 32.94
CA LYS A 443 -6.92 -14.90 34.27
C LYS A 443 -6.52 -13.42 34.26
N PHE A 444 -5.72 -13.02 33.27
CA PHE A 444 -5.32 -11.62 33.10
C PHE A 444 -6.51 -10.69 32.86
N LEU A 445 -7.51 -11.11 32.07
CA LEU A 445 -8.74 -10.33 31.87
C LEU A 445 -9.51 -10.12 33.18
N LYS A 446 -9.66 -11.16 34.00
CA LYS A 446 -10.32 -11.06 35.31
C LYS A 446 -9.62 -10.03 36.21
N GLU A 447 -8.29 -10.04 36.24
CA GLU A 447 -7.49 -9.06 36.99
C GLU A 447 -7.65 -7.63 36.48
N GLU A 448 -7.79 -7.43 35.16
CA GLU A 448 -7.98 -6.10 34.57
C GLU A 448 -9.41 -5.59 34.80
N ILE A 449 -10.42 -6.45 34.65
CA ILE A 449 -11.82 -6.10 34.94
C ILE A 449 -12.01 -5.77 36.43
N ALA A 450 -11.34 -6.49 37.33
CA ALA A 450 -11.36 -6.19 38.76
C ALA A 450 -10.80 -4.80 39.11
N LYS A 451 -9.95 -4.22 38.24
CA LYS A 451 -9.48 -2.82 38.36
C LYS A 451 -10.49 -1.81 37.80
N GLY A 452 -11.68 -2.23 37.40
CA GLY A 452 -12.72 -1.41 36.79
C GLY A 452 -12.56 -1.18 35.29
N ARG A 453 -11.68 -1.95 34.61
CA ARG A 453 -11.36 -1.75 33.19
C ARG A 453 -12.30 -2.55 32.28
N GLN A 454 -12.37 -2.12 31.02
CA GLN A 454 -13.17 -2.79 29.99
C GLN A 454 -12.31 -3.45 28.91
N VAL A 455 -12.86 -4.50 28.28
CA VAL A 455 -12.16 -5.40 27.37
C VAL A 455 -12.87 -5.50 26.02
N TYR A 456 -12.11 -5.36 24.93
CA TYR A 456 -12.55 -5.69 23.58
C TYR A 456 -12.08 -7.10 23.20
N ILE A 457 -12.97 -7.90 22.61
CA ILE A 457 -12.63 -9.20 22.00
C ILE A 457 -13.12 -9.21 20.56
N VAL A 458 -12.19 -9.29 19.61
CA VAL A 458 -12.46 -9.13 18.17
C VAL A 458 -12.26 -10.44 17.43
N TYR A 459 -13.29 -10.88 16.71
CA TYR A 459 -13.26 -12.03 15.83
C TYR A 459 -13.21 -11.60 14.34
N PRO A 460 -12.48 -12.32 13.48
CA PRO A 460 -12.45 -12.02 12.06
C PRO A 460 -13.78 -12.34 11.39
N LEU A 461 -14.11 -11.60 10.33
CA LEU A 461 -15.15 -11.95 9.36
C LEU A 461 -14.46 -12.39 8.07
N ILE A 462 -14.85 -13.51 7.49
CA ILE A 462 -14.36 -14.00 6.19
C ILE A 462 -15.49 -13.81 5.17
N GLU A 463 -15.32 -12.85 4.27
CA GLU A 463 -16.38 -12.50 3.30
C GLU A 463 -16.82 -13.67 2.40
N GLU A 464 -15.96 -14.68 2.24
CA GLU A 464 -16.19 -15.88 1.41
C GLU A 464 -17.16 -16.91 2.06
N SER A 465 -17.39 -16.87 3.39
CA SER A 465 -18.24 -17.86 4.10
C SER A 465 -19.11 -17.27 5.22
N LYS A 466 -20.10 -16.46 4.85
CA LYS A 466 -21.01 -15.73 5.77
C LYS A 466 -21.79 -16.60 6.80
N THR A 467 -21.85 -17.92 6.62
CA THR A 467 -22.52 -18.87 7.53
C THR A 467 -21.59 -19.43 8.60
N LEU A 468 -20.34 -19.75 8.24
CA LEU A 468 -19.34 -20.27 9.18
C LEU A 468 -18.89 -19.20 10.18
N ASP A 469 -18.70 -17.95 9.75
CA ASP A 469 -18.19 -16.89 10.63
C ASP A 469 -19.18 -16.44 11.71
N TYR A 470 -20.48 -16.51 11.39
CA TYR A 470 -21.51 -16.22 12.40
C TYR A 470 -21.48 -17.26 13.50
N LYS A 471 -21.24 -18.52 13.13
CA LYS A 471 -21.10 -19.61 14.08
C LYS A 471 -19.85 -19.42 14.93
N ASP A 472 -18.70 -19.08 14.34
CA ASP A 472 -17.46 -18.84 15.09
C ASP A 472 -17.59 -17.69 16.10
N LEU A 473 -18.27 -16.59 15.73
CA LEU A 473 -18.53 -15.48 16.67
C LEU A 473 -19.48 -15.90 17.80
N MET A 474 -20.57 -16.61 17.48
CA MET A 474 -21.56 -17.02 18.48
C MET A 474 -20.98 -18.08 19.42
N ASP A 475 -20.24 -19.06 18.89
CA ASP A 475 -19.50 -20.06 19.66
C ASP A 475 -18.45 -19.36 20.56
N GLY A 476 -17.75 -18.36 20.03
CA GLY A 476 -16.82 -17.51 20.78
C GLY A 476 -17.51 -16.70 21.88
N TYR A 477 -18.68 -16.11 21.60
CA TYR A 477 -19.49 -15.38 22.57
C TYR A 477 -19.98 -16.29 23.69
N GLU A 478 -20.53 -17.46 23.36
CA GLU A 478 -20.97 -18.44 24.34
C GLU A 478 -19.80 -18.90 25.23
N SER A 479 -18.63 -19.14 24.64
CA SER A 479 -17.41 -19.50 25.38
C SER A 479 -17.02 -18.41 26.38
N ILE A 480 -17.07 -17.14 25.97
CA ILE A 480 -16.81 -16.01 26.86
C ILE A 480 -17.86 -15.90 27.97
N VAL A 481 -19.16 -16.05 27.65
CA VAL A 481 -20.22 -15.98 28.67
C VAL A 481 -20.12 -17.13 29.68
N ARG A 482 -19.67 -18.32 29.26
CA ARG A 482 -19.43 -19.45 30.18
C ARG A 482 -18.27 -19.18 31.15
N GLU A 483 -17.19 -18.57 30.68
CA GLU A 483 -16.02 -18.26 31.51
C GLU A 483 -16.19 -17.00 32.37
N PHE A 484 -17.02 -16.06 31.90
CA PHE A 484 -17.36 -14.79 32.53
C PHE A 484 -18.88 -14.71 32.79
N PRO A 485 -19.39 -15.49 33.77
CA PRO A 485 -20.83 -15.59 34.03
C PRO A 485 -21.39 -14.36 34.75
N LEU A 486 -22.70 -14.15 34.57
CA LEU A 486 -23.49 -13.22 35.39
C LEU A 486 -23.60 -13.72 36.84
N PRO A 487 -23.75 -12.82 37.83
CA PRO A 487 -23.89 -11.36 37.70
C PRO A 487 -22.56 -10.58 37.69
N GLU A 488 -21.43 -11.25 37.95
CA GLU A 488 -20.12 -10.64 38.15
C GLU A 488 -19.58 -9.98 36.88
N TYR A 489 -19.81 -10.60 35.72
CA TYR A 489 -19.36 -10.09 34.42
C TYR A 489 -20.53 -9.86 33.47
N LYS A 490 -20.56 -8.68 32.84
CA LYS A 490 -21.56 -8.33 31.84
C LYS A 490 -20.92 -8.25 30.45
N VAL A 491 -21.42 -9.03 29.51
CA VAL A 491 -20.86 -9.18 28.16
C VAL A 491 -21.84 -8.62 27.11
N SER A 492 -21.40 -7.69 26.28
CA SER A 492 -22.13 -7.21 25.09
C SER A 492 -21.62 -7.88 23.81
N ILE A 493 -22.47 -7.92 22.78
CA ILE A 493 -22.12 -8.44 21.46
C ILE A 493 -22.47 -7.45 20.35
N VAL A 494 -21.55 -7.23 19.42
CA VAL A 494 -21.76 -6.37 18.25
C VAL A 494 -21.26 -7.02 16.97
N HIS A 495 -22.16 -7.23 16.00
CA HIS A 495 -21.79 -7.81 14.71
C HIS A 495 -22.53 -7.18 13.53
N GLY A 496 -21.99 -7.35 12.33
CA GLY A 496 -22.46 -6.66 11.11
C GLY A 496 -23.92 -6.89 10.73
N LYS A 497 -24.47 -8.06 11.06
CA LYS A 497 -25.86 -8.43 10.76
C LYS A 497 -26.90 -7.85 11.75
N MET A 498 -26.48 -7.26 12.87
CA MET A 498 -27.43 -6.65 13.81
C MET A 498 -28.12 -5.44 13.20
N LYS A 499 -29.40 -5.24 13.55
CA LYS A 499 -30.15 -4.03 13.21
C LYS A 499 -29.42 -2.80 13.79
N PRO A 500 -29.36 -1.66 13.08
CA PRO A 500 -28.65 -0.46 13.53
C PRO A 500 -29.02 -0.03 14.96
N ALA A 501 -30.31 -0.02 15.32
CA ALA A 501 -30.78 0.31 16.67
C ALA A 501 -30.21 -0.64 17.75
N ASN A 502 -30.11 -1.94 17.48
CA ASN A 502 -29.56 -2.91 18.44
C ASN A 502 -28.05 -2.74 18.60
N LYS A 503 -27.33 -2.42 17.51
CA LYS A 503 -25.89 -2.11 17.58
C LYS A 503 -25.66 -0.89 18.45
N GLU A 504 -26.43 0.17 18.22
CA GLU A 504 -26.30 1.42 18.97
C GLU A 504 -26.60 1.21 20.46
N PHE A 505 -27.63 0.43 20.77
CA PHE A 505 -27.96 0.04 22.14
C PHE A 505 -26.80 -0.71 22.84
N GLU A 506 -26.28 -1.78 22.24
CA GLU A 506 -25.17 -2.56 22.83
C GLU A 506 -23.87 -1.75 22.93
N MET A 507 -23.60 -0.88 21.96
CA MET A 507 -22.46 0.05 22.01
C MET A 507 -22.61 1.06 23.14
N GLN A 508 -23.81 1.62 23.35
CA GLN A 508 -24.07 2.57 24.44
C GLN A 508 -23.88 1.91 25.80
N ARG A 509 -24.34 0.67 25.99
CA ARG A 509 -24.13 -0.10 27.23
C ARG A 509 -22.65 -0.32 27.52
N PHE A 510 -21.84 -0.56 26.49
CA PHE A 510 -20.40 -0.66 26.67
C PHE A 510 -19.77 0.70 26.96
N VAL A 511 -20.17 1.78 26.28
CA VAL A 511 -19.65 3.13 26.54
C VAL A 511 -20.01 3.63 27.94
N SER A 512 -21.21 3.34 28.44
CA SER A 512 -21.68 3.73 29.78
C SER A 512 -21.05 2.91 30.92
N GLY A 513 -20.27 1.87 30.60
CA GLY A 513 -19.67 0.97 31.59
C GLY A 513 -20.64 -0.08 32.14
N GLU A 514 -21.84 -0.22 31.56
CA GLU A 514 -22.78 -1.27 31.96
C GLU A 514 -22.30 -2.67 31.58
N THR A 515 -21.45 -2.80 30.55
CA THR A 515 -20.80 -4.06 30.19
C THR A 515 -19.28 -3.96 30.31
N ASN A 516 -18.66 -5.02 30.82
CA ASN A 516 -17.21 -5.09 31.03
C ASN A 516 -16.49 -5.57 29.77
N ILE A 517 -17.12 -6.47 29.02
CA ILE A 517 -16.54 -7.13 27.85
C ILE A 517 -17.44 -6.88 26.64
N MET A 518 -16.85 -6.48 25.52
CA MET A 518 -17.54 -6.44 24.24
C MET A 518 -16.93 -7.43 23.25
N VAL A 519 -17.74 -8.39 22.84
CA VAL A 519 -17.40 -9.35 21.78
C VAL A 519 -17.91 -8.81 20.46
N ALA A 520 -17.03 -8.64 19.48
CA ALA A 520 -17.46 -8.08 18.21
C ALA A 520 -16.63 -8.53 17.01
N THR A 521 -17.15 -8.30 15.82
CA THR A 521 -16.43 -8.58 14.58
C THR A 521 -15.66 -7.35 14.10
N THR A 522 -15.02 -7.42 12.91
CA THR A 522 -14.34 -6.28 12.23
C THR A 522 -15.17 -4.99 12.10
N VAL A 523 -16.46 -5.02 12.44
CA VAL A 523 -17.35 -3.86 12.49
C VAL A 523 -16.98 -2.85 13.59
N ILE A 524 -16.09 -3.18 14.54
CA ILE A 524 -15.52 -2.20 15.48
C ILE A 524 -14.58 -1.19 14.79
N GLU A 525 -14.29 -1.36 13.49
CA GLU A 525 -13.70 -0.27 12.69
C GLU A 525 -14.50 1.06 12.82
N VAL A 526 -15.75 1.02 13.26
CA VAL A 526 -16.60 2.19 13.47
C VAL A 526 -16.33 2.88 14.82
N GLY A 527 -15.19 3.57 14.93
CA GLY A 527 -15.11 4.88 15.60
C GLY A 527 -15.13 4.98 17.13
N VAL A 528 -15.83 4.11 17.87
CA VAL A 528 -16.20 4.38 19.27
C VAL A 528 -15.00 4.53 20.20
N ASN A 529 -14.92 5.68 20.86
CA ASN A 529 -13.94 6.02 21.88
C ASN A 529 -14.44 5.54 23.24
N VAL A 530 -13.77 4.58 23.85
CA VAL A 530 -14.03 4.16 25.24
C VAL A 530 -12.75 4.33 26.04
N PRO A 531 -12.57 5.44 26.78
CA PRO A 531 -11.33 5.73 27.51
C PRO A 531 -10.94 4.63 28.52
N ASN A 532 -11.93 3.98 29.13
CA ASN A 532 -11.76 2.93 30.13
C ASN A 532 -11.47 1.53 29.53
N ALA A 533 -11.55 1.39 28.20
CA ALA A 533 -11.18 0.16 27.52
C ALA A 533 -9.66 0.08 27.33
N SER A 534 -9.02 -0.76 28.13
CA SER A 534 -7.56 -0.87 28.22
C SER A 534 -7.01 -2.17 27.65
N VAL A 535 -7.85 -3.19 27.43
CA VAL A 535 -7.43 -4.48 26.88
C VAL A 535 -8.13 -4.77 25.56
N MET A 536 -7.34 -5.09 24.54
CA MET A 536 -7.80 -5.54 23.21
C MET A 536 -7.33 -6.98 22.98
N ILE A 537 -8.26 -7.89 22.70
CA ILE A 537 -7.97 -9.25 22.23
C ILE A 537 -8.39 -9.36 20.78
N ILE A 538 -7.50 -9.86 19.94
CA ILE A 538 -7.79 -10.18 18.54
C ILE A 538 -7.64 -11.69 18.38
N GLU A 539 -8.76 -12.37 18.20
CA GLU A 539 -8.84 -13.82 17.97
C GLU A 539 -8.47 -14.13 16.52
N SER A 540 -7.79 -15.25 16.28
CA SER A 540 -7.32 -15.65 14.93
C SER A 540 -6.61 -14.51 14.19
N ALA A 541 -5.69 -13.82 14.88
CA ALA A 541 -5.03 -12.61 14.39
C ALA A 541 -4.30 -12.80 13.04
N GLU A 542 -3.89 -14.03 12.70
CA GLU A 542 -3.28 -14.39 11.42
C GLU A 542 -4.18 -14.14 10.19
N ARG A 543 -5.50 -14.08 10.41
CA ARG A 543 -6.51 -13.82 9.37
C ARG A 543 -6.66 -12.34 9.05
N PHE A 544 -6.14 -11.43 9.88
CA PHE A 544 -6.28 -9.99 9.67
C PHE A 544 -5.12 -9.40 8.88
N GLY A 545 -5.41 -8.37 8.09
CA GLY A 545 -4.39 -7.51 7.48
C GLY A 545 -3.58 -6.76 8.55
N LEU A 546 -2.34 -6.42 8.25
CA LEU A 546 -1.48 -5.72 9.22
C LEU A 546 -2.03 -4.32 9.56
N SER A 547 -2.56 -3.62 8.56
CA SER A 547 -3.25 -2.34 8.72
C SER A 547 -4.51 -2.45 9.61
N GLN A 548 -5.30 -3.51 9.47
CA GLN A 548 -6.47 -3.77 10.32
C GLN A 548 -6.07 -4.04 11.77
N LEU A 549 -5.03 -4.86 12.00
CA LEU A 549 -4.49 -5.12 13.33
C LEU A 549 -4.02 -3.82 14.01
N HIS A 550 -3.36 -2.92 13.26
CA HIS A 550 -2.95 -1.61 13.77
C HIS A 550 -4.12 -0.71 14.14
N GLN A 551 -5.16 -0.65 13.31
CA GLN A 551 -6.38 0.10 13.62
C GLN A 551 -7.08 -0.44 14.87
N LEU A 552 -7.22 -1.76 14.98
CA LEU A 552 -7.82 -2.42 16.16
C LEU A 552 -6.99 -2.13 17.42
N ARG A 553 -5.66 -2.26 17.35
CA ARG A 553 -4.77 -1.89 18.45
C ARG A 553 -4.99 -0.44 18.88
N GLY A 554 -5.13 0.48 17.94
CA GLY A 554 -5.37 1.91 18.21
C GLY A 554 -6.72 2.24 18.86
N ARG A 555 -7.64 1.27 19.02
CA ARG A 555 -8.91 1.45 19.74
C ARG A 555 -8.74 1.43 21.26
N VAL A 556 -7.64 0.89 21.77
CA VAL A 556 -7.27 0.96 23.20
C VAL A 556 -6.14 1.96 23.44
N GLY A 557 -5.84 2.30 24.69
CA GLY A 557 -4.77 3.26 25.02
C GLY A 557 -5.17 4.72 24.81
N ARG A 558 -6.42 5.06 25.12
CA ARG A 558 -6.94 6.43 25.12
C ARG A 558 -7.00 7.07 26.51
N GLY A 559 -6.97 6.27 27.58
CA GLY A 559 -6.80 6.76 28.96
C GLY A 559 -5.33 6.88 29.38
N ALA A 560 -5.10 7.34 30.62
CA ALA A 560 -3.77 7.43 31.23
C ALA A 560 -3.20 6.06 31.66
N ASP A 561 -4.04 5.03 31.67
CA ASP A 561 -3.71 3.67 32.05
C ASP A 561 -2.87 2.93 31.00
N GLN A 562 -2.06 2.00 31.48
CA GLN A 562 -1.34 1.08 30.60
C GLN A 562 -2.35 0.19 29.87
N SER A 563 -2.32 0.22 28.54
CA SER A 563 -3.17 -0.62 27.70
C SER A 563 -2.40 -1.78 27.07
N TYR A 564 -3.14 -2.84 26.75
CA TYR A 564 -2.63 -4.12 26.29
C TYR A 564 -3.35 -4.55 25.01
N CYS A 565 -2.59 -5.09 24.05
CA CYS A 565 -3.12 -5.71 22.84
C CYS A 565 -2.61 -7.15 22.76
N ILE A 566 -3.51 -8.12 22.80
CA ILE A 566 -3.21 -9.54 22.80
C ILE A 566 -3.65 -10.12 21.46
N LEU A 567 -2.67 -10.62 20.70
CA LEU A 567 -2.90 -11.29 19.43
C LEU A 567 -2.95 -12.79 19.69
N MET A 568 -4.13 -13.40 19.51
CA MET A 568 -4.36 -14.84 19.69
C MET A 568 -4.31 -15.54 18.33
N THR A 569 -3.56 -16.63 18.23
CA THR A 569 -3.44 -17.41 16.98
C THR A 569 -3.40 -18.92 17.21
N GLY A 570 -3.75 -19.67 16.16
CA GLY A 570 -3.49 -21.10 16.10
C GLY A 570 -1.99 -21.45 16.05
N SER A 571 -1.69 -22.75 16.15
CA SER A 571 -0.31 -23.28 16.14
C SER A 571 0.36 -23.32 14.76
N LYS A 572 -0.42 -23.27 13.68
CA LYS A 572 0.06 -23.33 12.30
C LYS A 572 0.02 -21.96 11.65
N LEU A 573 1.18 -21.33 11.48
CA LEU A 573 1.32 -20.01 10.86
C LEU A 573 2.16 -20.09 9.57
N SER A 574 1.74 -19.37 8.53
CA SER A 574 2.57 -19.14 7.34
C SER A 574 3.75 -18.21 7.66
N SER A 575 4.77 -18.19 6.80
CA SER A 575 5.90 -17.25 6.90
C SER A 575 5.43 -15.79 6.98
N ASP A 576 4.42 -15.45 6.18
CA ASP A 576 3.92 -14.09 6.05
C ASP A 576 3.07 -13.71 7.26
N ALA A 577 2.25 -14.64 7.78
CA ALA A 577 1.53 -14.45 9.03
C ALA A 577 2.49 -14.24 10.20
N LYS A 578 3.57 -15.02 10.28
CA LYS A 578 4.58 -14.87 11.33
C LYS A 578 5.26 -13.50 11.28
N THR A 579 5.66 -13.06 10.08
CA THR A 579 6.27 -11.73 9.87
C THR A 579 5.31 -10.60 10.26
N ARG A 580 4.02 -10.69 9.88
CA ARG A 580 2.98 -9.71 10.27
C ARG A 580 2.85 -9.60 11.79
N LEU A 581 2.64 -10.72 12.48
CA LEU A 581 2.43 -10.75 13.92
C LEU A 581 3.65 -10.27 14.69
N GLN A 582 4.85 -10.67 14.25
CA GLN A 582 6.10 -10.21 14.84
C GLN A 582 6.25 -8.68 14.70
N THR A 583 5.93 -8.13 13.52
CA THR A 583 5.97 -6.69 13.29
C THR A 583 5.03 -5.92 14.23
N MET A 584 3.81 -6.43 14.45
CA MET A 584 2.86 -5.82 15.39
C MET A 584 3.36 -5.80 16.84
N VAL A 585 4.13 -6.80 17.25
CA VAL A 585 4.70 -6.91 18.60
C VAL A 585 5.93 -6.01 18.76
N GLU A 586 6.77 -5.92 17.72
CA GLU A 586 8.04 -5.19 17.79
C GLU A 586 7.88 -3.67 17.74
N THR A 587 6.86 -3.15 17.06
CA THR A 587 6.72 -1.70 16.88
C THR A 587 5.30 -1.19 17.10
N ASN A 588 5.20 -0.01 17.72
CA ASN A 588 3.96 0.76 17.82
C ASN A 588 3.82 1.81 16.71
N ASP A 589 4.86 2.03 15.91
CA ASP A 589 4.86 3.03 14.85
C ASP A 589 4.06 2.55 13.63
N GLY A 590 2.91 3.19 13.41
CA GLY A 590 2.05 2.86 12.28
C GLY A 590 2.70 3.06 10.90
N PHE A 591 3.68 3.94 10.73
CA PHE A 591 4.40 4.12 9.45
C PHE A 591 5.28 2.91 9.15
N LYS A 592 6.05 2.45 10.14
CA LYS A 592 6.87 1.24 10.00
C LYS A 592 6.01 0.01 9.72
N ILE A 593 4.85 -0.09 10.37
CA ILE A 593 3.88 -1.15 10.11
C ILE A 593 3.39 -1.10 8.66
N ALA A 594 2.99 0.06 8.18
CA ALA A 594 2.50 0.21 6.81
C ALA A 594 3.56 -0.12 5.75
N GLU A 595 4.84 0.18 5.99
CA GLU A 595 5.94 -0.22 5.11
C GLU A 595 6.09 -1.75 5.03
N VAL A 596 5.96 -2.45 6.15
CA VAL A 596 6.00 -3.92 6.17
C VAL A 596 4.75 -4.51 5.51
N ASP A 597 3.56 -3.94 5.74
CA ASP A 597 2.33 -4.38 5.07
C ASP A 597 2.47 -4.29 3.54
N LEU A 598 3.00 -3.16 3.05
CA LEU A 598 3.27 -2.94 1.64
C LEU A 598 4.31 -3.93 1.09
N LYS A 599 5.37 -4.24 1.85
CA LYS A 599 6.37 -5.27 1.47
C LYS A 599 5.78 -6.67 1.35
N LEU A 600 4.85 -7.03 2.23
CA LEU A 600 4.25 -8.36 2.28
C LEU A 600 3.16 -8.54 1.22
N ARG A 601 2.31 -7.52 1.01
CA ARG A 601 1.21 -7.56 0.02
C ARG A 601 1.67 -7.27 -1.40
N GLY A 602 2.76 -6.51 -1.55
CA GLY A 602 3.10 -5.86 -2.80
C GLY A 602 2.16 -4.69 -3.13
N PRO A 603 2.50 -3.86 -4.12
CA PRO A 603 1.74 -2.63 -4.42
C PRO A 603 0.35 -2.87 -5.03
N GLY A 604 0.05 -4.07 -5.53
CA GLY A 604 -1.19 -4.37 -6.27
C GLY A 604 -2.45 -4.55 -5.42
N ASP A 605 -2.32 -5.05 -4.18
CA ASP A 605 -3.47 -5.49 -3.36
C ASP A 605 -4.02 -4.43 -2.41
N LEU A 606 -3.26 -3.36 -2.12
CA LEU A 606 -3.67 -2.31 -1.16
C LEU A 606 -4.84 -1.45 -1.66
N MET A 607 -5.18 -1.50 -2.96
CA MET A 607 -6.13 -0.56 -3.55
C MET A 607 -7.52 -1.15 -3.85
N GLY A 608 -7.75 -2.43 -3.54
CA GLY A 608 -9.00 -3.10 -3.90
C GLY A 608 -9.24 -3.17 -5.41
N THR A 609 -10.21 -3.96 -5.82
CA THR A 609 -10.60 -4.20 -7.22
C THR A 609 -10.46 -2.97 -8.13
N GLN A 610 -9.51 -3.06 -9.07
CA GLN A 610 -9.35 -2.18 -10.24
C GLN A 610 -9.69 -0.69 -10.01
N GLN A 611 -9.18 -0.09 -8.94
CA GLN A 611 -9.13 1.37 -8.90
C GLN A 611 -8.03 1.84 -9.87
N SER A 612 -8.45 2.74 -10.73
CA SER A 612 -7.84 3.23 -11.97
C SER A 612 -6.52 4.01 -11.82
N GLY A 613 -5.69 3.70 -10.83
CA GLY A 613 -4.50 4.48 -10.50
C GLY A 613 -3.21 3.72 -10.19
N VAL A 614 -3.15 2.44 -10.49
CA VAL A 614 -1.88 1.69 -10.36
C VAL A 614 -0.88 2.22 -11.39
N LEU A 615 0.25 2.74 -10.90
CA LEU A 615 1.42 2.98 -11.72
C LEU A 615 1.87 1.64 -12.31
N ASN A 616 1.61 1.45 -13.61
CA ASN A 616 2.15 0.31 -14.36
C ASN A 616 3.65 0.52 -14.57
N LEU A 617 4.43 0.29 -13.51
CA LEU A 617 5.88 0.27 -13.57
C LEU A 617 6.34 -0.95 -14.36
N ARG A 618 7.23 -0.72 -15.32
CA ARG A 618 7.80 -1.75 -16.19
C ARG A 618 9.03 -2.39 -15.57
N ILE A 619 9.83 -1.61 -14.84
CA ILE A 619 11.11 -2.09 -14.25
C ILE A 619 11.31 -1.69 -12.79
N ALA A 620 10.83 -0.51 -12.39
CA ALA A 620 11.00 -0.03 -11.03
C ALA A 620 10.02 -0.68 -10.06
N ASP A 621 10.45 -0.83 -8.82
CA ASP A 621 9.64 -1.32 -7.71
C ASP A 621 9.63 -0.22 -6.64
N ILE A 622 8.46 0.37 -6.37
CA ILE A 622 8.28 1.49 -5.42
C ILE A 622 8.86 1.16 -4.04
N ILE A 623 8.84 -0.12 -3.65
CA ILE A 623 9.21 -0.60 -2.33
C ILE A 623 10.73 -0.85 -2.25
N LYS A 624 11.31 -1.46 -3.29
CA LYS A 624 12.75 -1.77 -3.31
C LYS A 624 13.59 -0.54 -3.71
N ASP A 625 13.04 0.32 -4.56
CA ASP A 625 13.77 1.41 -5.20
C ASP A 625 13.44 2.79 -4.57
N THR A 626 13.10 2.81 -3.27
CA THR A 626 12.70 4.03 -2.55
C THR A 626 13.75 5.15 -2.59
N ALA A 627 15.04 4.80 -2.48
CA ALA A 627 16.13 5.76 -2.60
C ALA A 627 16.21 6.38 -4.00
N ILE A 628 15.99 5.58 -5.05
CA ILE A 628 15.96 6.05 -6.45
C ILE A 628 14.76 6.97 -6.64
N LEU A 629 13.58 6.61 -6.12
CA LEU A 629 12.37 7.43 -6.17
C LEU A 629 12.57 8.81 -5.52
N GLN A 630 13.18 8.85 -4.33
CA GLN A 630 13.45 10.11 -3.61
C GLN A 630 14.38 11.01 -4.43
N LYS A 631 15.46 10.46 -4.98
CA LYS A 631 16.40 11.20 -5.84
C LYS A 631 15.74 11.66 -7.14
N ALA A 632 14.99 10.79 -7.80
CA ALA A 632 14.24 11.13 -9.01
C ALA A 632 13.27 12.30 -8.78
N ARG A 633 12.57 12.31 -7.62
CA ARG A 633 11.71 13.43 -7.24
C ARG A 633 12.48 14.71 -6.99
N SER A 634 13.59 14.67 -6.24
CA SER A 634 14.35 15.90 -5.95
C SER A 634 14.86 16.54 -7.24
N VAL A 635 15.36 15.72 -8.17
CA VAL A 635 15.82 16.17 -9.48
C VAL A 635 14.66 16.73 -10.31
N ALA A 636 13.51 16.06 -10.34
CA ALA A 636 12.33 16.56 -11.06
C ALA A 636 11.83 17.92 -10.51
N ILE A 637 11.87 18.13 -9.20
CA ILE A 637 11.54 19.42 -8.59
C ILE A 637 12.53 20.50 -9.03
N GLU A 638 13.82 20.19 -9.02
CA GLU A 638 14.89 21.12 -9.41
C GLU A 638 14.77 21.53 -10.88
N VAL A 639 14.56 20.56 -11.78
CA VAL A 639 14.33 20.79 -13.21
C VAL A 639 13.13 21.72 -13.42
N LEU A 640 11.98 21.43 -12.77
CA LEU A 640 10.78 22.25 -12.92
C LEU A 640 10.87 23.61 -12.22
N LYS A 641 11.71 23.76 -11.19
CA LYS A 641 11.97 25.06 -10.55
C LYS A 641 12.79 25.96 -11.49
N ASN A 642 13.76 25.39 -12.18
CA ASN A 642 14.66 26.12 -13.09
C ASN A 642 14.05 26.34 -14.48
N ASP A 643 13.13 25.47 -14.91
CA ASP A 643 12.46 25.52 -16.22
C ASP A 643 11.04 24.92 -16.13
N PRO A 644 10.05 25.66 -15.58
CA PRO A 644 8.69 25.15 -15.34
C PRO A 644 7.99 24.62 -16.60
N ASN A 645 8.32 25.20 -17.76
CA ASN A 645 7.72 24.83 -19.04
C ASN A 645 8.53 23.79 -19.82
N LEU A 646 9.76 23.44 -19.38
CA LEU A 646 10.73 22.62 -20.11
C LEU A 646 11.08 23.22 -21.48
N SER A 647 11.29 24.54 -21.51
CA SER A 647 11.55 25.33 -22.72
C SER A 647 13.04 25.54 -23.03
N LYS A 648 13.93 25.29 -22.07
CA LYS A 648 15.38 25.44 -22.27
C LYS A 648 15.91 24.38 -23.24
N PRO A 649 16.92 24.71 -24.06
CA PRO A 649 17.48 23.79 -25.06
C PRO A 649 18.04 22.51 -24.42
N GLU A 650 18.66 22.62 -23.25
CA GLU A 650 19.22 21.50 -22.48
C GLU A 650 18.15 20.47 -22.06
N ASN A 651 16.90 20.91 -21.84
CA ASN A 651 15.78 20.07 -21.40
C ASN A 651 14.91 19.56 -22.55
N ARG A 652 15.32 19.77 -23.81
CA ARG A 652 14.52 19.41 -24.99
C ARG A 652 14.22 17.91 -25.06
N ASN A 653 15.19 17.06 -24.72
CA ASN A 653 15.02 15.61 -24.65
C ASN A 653 13.93 15.25 -23.64
N ILE A 654 13.99 15.85 -22.44
CA ILE A 654 13.03 15.65 -21.36
C ILE A 654 11.62 16.05 -21.80
N TYR A 655 11.50 17.19 -22.47
CA TYR A 655 10.22 17.68 -22.98
C TYR A 655 9.61 16.75 -24.03
N ASN A 656 10.40 16.30 -25.01
CA ASN A 656 9.93 15.40 -26.07
C ASN A 656 9.42 14.08 -25.49
N THR A 657 10.20 13.44 -24.62
CA THR A 657 9.81 12.19 -23.95
C THR A 657 8.57 12.40 -23.07
N TYR A 658 8.47 13.51 -22.35
CA TYR A 658 7.28 13.85 -21.56
C TYR A 658 6.02 13.95 -22.43
N ILE A 659 6.09 14.57 -23.61
CA ILE A 659 4.97 14.65 -24.56
C ILE A 659 4.56 13.26 -25.05
N GLU A 660 5.52 12.40 -25.40
CA GLU A 660 5.23 11.06 -25.89
C GLU A 660 4.53 10.20 -24.84
N ILE A 661 4.99 10.27 -23.59
CA ILE A 661 4.38 9.56 -22.46
C ILE A 661 2.94 10.07 -22.23
N THR A 662 2.72 11.39 -22.33
CA THR A 662 1.38 11.98 -22.11
C THR A 662 0.40 11.77 -23.27
N LYS A 663 0.88 11.61 -24.51
CA LYS A 663 0.04 11.27 -25.69
C LYS A 663 -0.54 9.86 -25.62
N ASN A 664 0.17 8.91 -25.01
CA ASN A 664 -0.30 7.54 -24.77
C ASN A 664 -1.33 7.50 -23.61
N LYS A 665 -2.49 8.12 -23.84
CA LYS A 665 -3.54 8.47 -22.86
C LYS A 665 -4.24 7.33 -22.10
N ASN A 666 -3.88 6.06 -22.32
CA ASN A 666 -4.61 4.95 -21.69
C ASN A 666 -4.23 4.65 -20.25
N ILE A 667 -3.19 5.26 -19.69
CA ILE A 667 -2.72 4.88 -18.35
C ILE A 667 -3.41 5.71 -17.23
N TRP A 668 -3.98 6.90 -17.52
CA TRP A 668 -4.39 7.83 -16.45
C TRP A 668 -5.69 8.63 -16.66
N ALA A 669 -6.44 8.42 -17.76
CA ALA A 669 -7.71 9.14 -17.98
C ALA A 669 -8.73 8.95 -16.84
N ASN A 670 -8.60 7.85 -16.09
CA ASN A 670 -9.54 7.41 -15.07
C ASN A 670 -9.13 7.79 -13.62
N ILE A 671 -8.14 8.67 -13.41
CA ILE A 671 -7.80 9.26 -12.08
C ILE A 671 -8.39 10.65 -11.91
N SER A 672 -9.15 11.11 -12.90
CA SER A 672 -9.89 12.37 -12.84
C SER A 672 -11.11 12.23 -11.92
#